data_AF-A0A970YFH9-F1
#
_entry.id   AF-A0A970YFH9-F1
#
_cell.length_a   1.000
_cell.length_b   1.000
_cell.length_c   1.000
_cell.angle_alpha   90.00
_cell.angle_beta   90.00
_cell.angle_gamma   90.00
#
_symmetry.space_group_name_H-M   'P 1'
#
loop_
_entity.id
_entity.type
_entity.pdbx_description
1 polymer ?
#
loop_
_entity_poly.entity_id
_entity_poly.type
_entity_poly.pdbx_seq_one_letter_code
_entity_poly.pdbx_strand_id
1 'polypeptide(L)'
;MLSTSPACAVSVTGNVVKDFVYGIQALPDVTGTIAGNTLRTTSASIEVRGNSPVKVNQNCLVSSTTSSTFRGLLITDTSPSRTTALDARNNWWGHNTGPYYATDNPTGEGSRIQAASGKVLFSPWLTTSNCVDSVPVPKNVAVEVTGDPQIANGLNTLPLTARVLNQEGGPFAGATVAFSLSPQLGTLSATTATTGADGRATVQYTVPPESALGGQSRVVVAVTAAVGSIRGSGNISLVPVPCVRVQNSSGINIAGAEVFVNNTLVGETDAQGKLCTMMDLDDALVAREMVLQQPSLKGAHDQDSDANWAFRAYRTSMDRDAKGEPAPFIVADVGREQVLVLRETNPLFGFNIVVSVEWETTAEYMRDLRQAFASASQYLYDVTNGQMLFERVTIYEHGQHMAEADYQIRASNQEWPRARPGGVFGGSGAHIKLGRYFNGSSANSGPWSEPSGFRTMIHEFGHYGLWLYDSYFYYGGATKVPSSCTSPDIVTNTTYDSNATIMDYQRNSSELAMEDVEGLWSKSCYDTHQYQQYGMSDWEAVADRFDRAGVTMHLPSAVVVGPAAIPVSAWSVVTTAPTHNAGACLVPPTVRLASPDGTPMVFAVVLRRAGGQVIAQGLTDKWGRIQVLGGGEGDQLIFRQSWPPSSTRISGSALMTCDDPRTILTGTPPLYLDFSAEPGPAANQVEIEITASGAVQGLPIVTVYQTGAAAGVEVSMGAGGPSGTFTGTASLSAALPLEGKAVVSATGAAGTAPYIFSFAIETIAAGESATLWSLDGQAELYLPAGSLPGGARVTIQPANVATLAAGSLAAQAVGTELVPLVGPFRVTSSSGDALSNEASLSLFYSDASGLAPGTDPTTARIYRWTGGQWVPLESAVDQDHRYVSATLSDLGTYALWSEASWRTYVPLLAK
;
A
#
# COMPACT_ATOMS: atom_id res chain seq x y z
N MET A 1 -52.99 -33.30 -76.77
CA MET A 1 -52.43 -33.11 -75.42
C MET A 1 -51.70 -31.78 -75.41
N LEU A 2 -52.27 -30.76 -74.75
CA LEU A 2 -51.67 -29.44 -74.59
C LEU A 2 -51.01 -29.40 -73.20
N SER A 3 -49.70 -29.14 -73.18
CA SER A 3 -48.90 -28.94 -71.97
C SER A 3 -48.91 -27.45 -71.59
N THR A 4 -49.20 -27.20 -70.32
CA THR A 4 -49.37 -25.92 -69.63
C THR A 4 -48.03 -25.21 -69.35
N SER A 5 -47.90 -23.94 -69.71
CA SER A 5 -46.89 -23.03 -69.12
C SER A 5 -47.51 -22.26 -67.93
N PRO A 6 -46.81 -22.08 -66.80
CA PRO A 6 -47.33 -21.36 -65.65
C PRO A 6 -47.38 -19.85 -65.94
N ALA A 7 -48.51 -19.21 -65.67
CA ALA A 7 -48.66 -17.76 -65.78
C ALA A 7 -47.71 -17.05 -64.79
N CYS A 8 -46.80 -16.20 -65.28
CA CYS A 8 -45.98 -15.32 -64.44
C CYS A 8 -46.87 -14.24 -63.81
N ALA A 9 -46.93 -14.19 -62.48
CA ALA A 9 -47.61 -13.10 -61.77
C ALA A 9 -46.78 -11.81 -61.83
N VAL A 10 -47.39 -10.68 -62.19
CA VAL A 10 -46.72 -9.37 -62.31
C VAL A 10 -47.00 -8.51 -61.07
N SER A 11 -45.98 -7.87 -60.50
CA SER A 11 -46.12 -6.91 -59.40
C SER A 11 -45.72 -5.51 -59.85
N VAL A 12 -46.63 -4.54 -59.70
CA VAL A 12 -46.37 -3.11 -59.99
C VAL A 12 -46.56 -2.32 -58.70
N THR A 13 -45.47 -1.85 -58.09
CA THR A 13 -45.54 -1.21 -56.78
C THR A 13 -44.72 0.08 -56.63
N GLY A 14 -45.23 1.03 -55.84
CA GLY A 14 -44.49 2.22 -55.41
C GLY A 14 -44.27 3.30 -56.48
N ASN A 15 -45.01 3.26 -57.59
CA ASN A 15 -44.80 4.18 -58.72
C ASN A 15 -45.64 5.46 -58.58
N VAL A 16 -45.13 6.57 -59.13
CA VAL A 16 -45.93 7.78 -59.38
C VAL A 16 -46.13 7.93 -60.88
N VAL A 17 -47.34 7.70 -61.35
CA VAL A 17 -47.73 7.88 -62.76
C VAL A 17 -48.65 9.09 -62.84
N LYS A 18 -48.20 10.16 -63.50
CA LYS A 18 -48.97 11.40 -63.66
C LYS A 18 -48.92 11.89 -65.10
N ASP A 19 -49.92 12.67 -65.49
CA ASP A 19 -50.01 13.34 -66.80
C ASP A 19 -50.18 12.39 -68.01
N PHE A 20 -50.59 11.14 -67.76
CA PHE A 20 -50.97 10.18 -68.80
C PHE A 20 -52.49 10.06 -68.96
N VAL A 21 -52.94 9.62 -70.14
CA VAL A 21 -54.35 9.34 -70.41
C VAL A 21 -54.82 8.11 -69.64
N TYR A 22 -54.05 7.04 -69.71
CA TYR A 22 -54.25 5.79 -68.96
C TYR A 22 -53.04 5.56 -68.04
N GLY A 23 -53.29 5.05 -66.83
CA GLY A 23 -52.23 4.64 -65.91
C GLY A 23 -51.78 3.22 -66.21
N ILE A 24 -52.17 2.27 -65.37
CA ILE A 24 -51.78 0.87 -65.51
C ILE A 24 -52.88 0.09 -66.24
N GLN A 25 -52.51 -0.62 -67.31
CA GLN A 25 -53.43 -1.51 -68.04
C GLN A 25 -53.03 -2.98 -67.82
N ALA A 26 -53.91 -3.74 -67.18
CA ALA A 26 -53.81 -5.19 -67.08
C ALA A 26 -54.50 -5.82 -68.31
N LEU A 27 -53.71 -6.41 -69.20
CA LEU A 27 -54.20 -7.17 -70.36
C LEU A 27 -54.87 -8.49 -69.93
N PRO A 28 -55.59 -9.19 -70.83
CA PRO A 28 -56.24 -10.46 -70.50
C PRO A 28 -55.28 -11.52 -69.96
N ASP A 29 -55.78 -12.36 -69.07
CA ASP A 29 -55.09 -13.51 -68.44
C ASP A 29 -53.85 -13.16 -67.58
N VAL A 30 -53.75 -11.91 -67.11
CA VAL A 30 -52.68 -11.46 -66.19
C VAL A 30 -53.09 -11.68 -64.73
N THR A 31 -52.25 -12.37 -63.97
CA THR A 31 -52.36 -12.48 -62.50
C THR A 31 -51.30 -11.58 -61.85
N GLY A 32 -51.55 -11.05 -60.65
CA GLY A 32 -50.57 -10.12 -60.05
C GLY A 32 -51.10 -9.18 -58.98
N THR A 33 -50.26 -8.23 -58.59
CA THR A 33 -50.60 -7.18 -57.62
C THR A 33 -50.20 -5.80 -58.16
N ILE A 34 -51.10 -4.83 -58.04
CA ILE A 34 -50.85 -3.41 -58.30
C ILE A 34 -51.01 -2.72 -56.95
N ALA A 35 -49.91 -2.31 -56.31
CA ALA A 35 -49.95 -1.78 -54.95
C ALA A 35 -49.08 -0.57 -54.64
N GLY A 36 -49.55 0.35 -53.80
CA GLY A 36 -48.71 1.46 -53.34
C GLY A 36 -48.38 2.50 -54.42
N ASN A 37 -49.10 2.51 -55.54
CA ASN A 37 -48.84 3.46 -56.63
C ASN A 37 -49.71 4.72 -56.47
N THR A 38 -49.19 5.89 -56.84
CA THR A 38 -49.97 7.11 -57.04
C THR A 38 -50.21 7.32 -58.52
N LEU A 39 -51.46 7.24 -58.96
CA LEU A 39 -51.88 7.31 -60.36
C LEU A 39 -52.78 8.53 -60.56
N ARG A 40 -52.21 9.60 -61.13
CA ARG A 40 -52.89 10.87 -61.46
C ARG A 40 -53.08 11.01 -62.97
N THR A 41 -54.15 10.44 -63.51
CA THR A 41 -54.36 10.33 -64.96
C THR A 41 -55.61 11.08 -65.42
N THR A 42 -55.77 11.27 -66.74
CA THR A 42 -56.88 12.08 -67.29
C THR A 42 -58.13 11.27 -67.67
N SER A 43 -57.99 9.97 -67.98
CA SER A 43 -59.12 9.12 -68.40
C SER A 43 -59.37 7.94 -67.45
N ALA A 44 -58.35 7.10 -67.22
CA ALA A 44 -58.45 6.01 -66.25
C ALA A 44 -57.13 5.75 -65.49
N SER A 45 -57.18 5.53 -64.17
CA SER A 45 -55.97 5.18 -63.39
C SER A 45 -55.57 3.74 -63.63
N ILE A 46 -56.51 2.80 -63.52
CA ILE A 46 -56.28 1.38 -63.76
C ILE A 46 -57.34 0.84 -64.71
N GLU A 47 -56.92 0.13 -65.74
CA GLU A 47 -57.81 -0.59 -66.65
C GLU A 47 -57.51 -2.10 -66.56
N VAL A 48 -58.54 -2.92 -66.36
CA VAL A 48 -58.42 -4.37 -66.31
C VAL A 48 -59.24 -4.97 -67.45
N ARG A 49 -58.55 -5.65 -68.38
CA ARG A 49 -59.13 -6.30 -69.56
C ARG A 49 -59.25 -7.81 -69.34
N GLY A 50 -60.30 -8.43 -69.86
CA GLY A 50 -60.52 -9.87 -69.72
C GLY A 50 -60.70 -10.33 -68.26
N ASN A 51 -60.47 -11.62 -68.00
CA ASN A 51 -60.64 -12.23 -66.68
C ASN A 51 -59.37 -12.20 -65.81
N SER A 52 -58.62 -11.09 -65.84
CA SER A 52 -57.34 -10.95 -65.13
C SER A 52 -57.55 -10.80 -63.61
N PRO A 53 -57.07 -11.75 -62.77
CA PRO A 53 -57.21 -11.68 -61.31
C PRO A 53 -56.05 -10.90 -60.67
N VAL A 54 -55.95 -9.60 -60.97
CA VAL A 54 -54.99 -8.71 -60.30
C VAL A 54 -55.57 -8.19 -58.99
N LYS A 55 -54.75 -8.14 -57.93
CA LYS A 55 -55.11 -7.46 -56.67
C LYS A 55 -54.70 -6.00 -56.76
N VAL A 56 -55.64 -5.09 -56.57
CA VAL A 56 -55.41 -3.65 -56.58
C VAL A 56 -55.57 -3.15 -55.14
N ASN A 57 -54.49 -2.76 -54.47
CA ASN A 57 -54.56 -2.34 -53.07
C ASN A 57 -53.54 -1.24 -52.74
N GLN A 58 -53.82 -0.38 -51.76
CA GLN A 58 -52.90 0.67 -51.31
C GLN A 58 -52.48 1.67 -52.40
N ASN A 59 -53.24 1.82 -53.49
CA ASN A 59 -52.95 2.83 -54.52
C ASN A 59 -53.73 4.12 -54.23
N CYS A 60 -53.15 5.25 -54.63
CA CYS A 60 -53.87 6.51 -54.79
C CYS A 60 -54.35 6.64 -56.24
N LEU A 61 -55.66 6.65 -56.45
CA LEU A 61 -56.32 6.68 -57.75
C LEU A 61 -57.12 7.98 -57.87
N VAL A 62 -56.52 9.01 -58.46
CA VAL A 62 -57.10 10.35 -58.55
C VAL A 62 -57.02 10.90 -59.97
N SER A 63 -57.98 11.72 -60.34
CA SER A 63 -57.97 12.42 -61.63
C SER A 63 -56.94 13.55 -61.62
N SER A 64 -56.22 13.74 -62.71
CA SER A 64 -55.45 14.98 -62.96
C SER A 64 -56.31 16.11 -63.56
N THR A 65 -57.61 15.87 -63.77
CA THR A 65 -58.58 16.83 -64.31
C THR A 65 -59.86 16.88 -63.47
N THR A 66 -60.72 17.88 -63.66
CA THR A 66 -62.04 17.95 -63.02
C THR A 66 -63.12 17.16 -63.78
N SER A 67 -62.73 16.26 -64.68
CA SER A 67 -63.67 15.50 -65.51
C SER A 67 -64.51 14.53 -64.67
N SER A 68 -65.84 14.69 -64.73
CA SER A 68 -66.81 13.77 -64.11
C SER A 68 -66.87 12.39 -64.79
N THR A 69 -66.17 12.23 -65.91
CA THR A 69 -66.09 10.96 -66.67
C THR A 69 -64.82 10.16 -66.38
N PHE A 70 -63.97 10.66 -65.48
CA PHE A 70 -62.74 9.98 -65.04
C PHE A 70 -63.04 8.67 -64.30
N ARG A 71 -62.24 7.63 -64.55
CA ARG A 71 -62.38 6.30 -63.95
C ARG A 71 -61.15 5.95 -63.11
N GLY A 72 -61.30 5.88 -61.80
CA GLY A 72 -60.24 5.32 -60.94
C GLY A 72 -59.95 3.86 -61.30
N LEU A 73 -60.99 3.11 -61.66
CA LEU A 73 -60.89 1.74 -62.13
C LEU A 73 -61.89 1.47 -63.27
N LEU A 74 -61.39 0.94 -64.39
CA LEU A 74 -62.16 0.59 -65.58
C LEU A 74 -62.03 -0.92 -65.88
N ILE A 75 -63.16 -1.58 -66.13
CA ILE A 75 -63.20 -2.97 -66.64
C ILE A 75 -63.91 -2.95 -68.01
N THR A 76 -63.20 -3.29 -69.10
CA THR A 76 -63.66 -3.03 -70.48
C THR A 76 -64.39 -4.17 -71.19
N ASP A 77 -64.39 -5.41 -70.68
CA ASP A 77 -65.13 -6.51 -71.32
C ASP A 77 -66.52 -6.69 -70.67
N THR A 78 -67.57 -6.45 -71.47
CA THR A 78 -68.99 -6.62 -71.11
C THR A 78 -69.55 -8.01 -71.44
N SER A 79 -68.71 -9.00 -71.77
CA SER A 79 -69.14 -10.40 -71.87
C SER A 79 -69.42 -11.00 -70.47
N PRO A 80 -70.48 -11.80 -70.26
CA PRO A 80 -70.87 -12.32 -68.93
C PRO A 80 -69.89 -13.33 -68.29
N SER A 81 -68.64 -13.44 -68.77
CA SER A 81 -67.68 -14.49 -68.40
C SER A 81 -66.78 -14.21 -67.18
N ARG A 82 -66.85 -13.03 -66.53
CA ARG A 82 -66.11 -12.80 -65.25
C ARG A 82 -66.85 -13.42 -64.07
N THR A 83 -66.35 -14.55 -63.56
CA THR A 83 -66.97 -15.33 -62.47
C THR A 83 -66.61 -14.86 -61.05
N THR A 84 -65.54 -14.06 -60.89
CA THR A 84 -65.07 -13.56 -59.57
C THR A 84 -64.90 -12.04 -59.53
N ALA A 85 -65.25 -11.41 -58.42
CA ALA A 85 -65.06 -9.96 -58.23
C ALA A 85 -63.57 -9.59 -58.14
N LEU A 86 -63.16 -8.44 -58.68
CA LEU A 86 -61.79 -7.92 -58.58
C LEU A 86 -61.56 -7.33 -57.19
N ASP A 87 -60.49 -7.72 -56.49
CA ASP A 87 -60.15 -7.13 -55.20
C ASP A 87 -59.46 -5.78 -55.39
N ALA A 88 -60.20 -4.71 -55.13
CA ALA A 88 -59.78 -3.30 -55.19
C ALA A 88 -59.92 -2.61 -53.81
N ARG A 89 -59.84 -3.37 -52.71
CA ARG A 89 -59.93 -2.83 -51.35
C ARG A 89 -58.65 -2.10 -50.93
N ASN A 90 -58.78 -1.19 -49.98
CA ASN A 90 -57.71 -0.39 -49.39
C ASN A 90 -57.01 0.56 -50.37
N ASN A 91 -57.72 1.10 -51.37
CA ASN A 91 -57.20 2.18 -52.22
C ASN A 91 -57.78 3.53 -51.78
N TRP A 92 -57.04 4.62 -52.04
CA TRP A 92 -57.56 5.99 -51.93
C TRP A 92 -58.15 6.40 -53.27
N TRP A 93 -59.42 6.79 -53.27
CA TRP A 93 -60.16 7.13 -54.49
C TRP A 93 -60.25 8.64 -54.73
N GLY A 94 -59.53 9.47 -53.97
CA GLY A 94 -59.61 10.94 -54.08
C GLY A 94 -60.58 11.59 -53.10
N HIS A 95 -61.40 10.81 -52.40
CA HIS A 95 -62.32 11.31 -51.39
C HIS A 95 -62.55 10.28 -50.27
N ASN A 96 -62.84 10.75 -49.05
CA ASN A 96 -63.01 9.89 -47.88
C ASN A 96 -64.31 9.06 -47.92
N THR A 97 -65.29 9.45 -48.75
CA THR A 97 -66.54 8.69 -49.01
C THR A 97 -66.36 7.54 -50.00
N GLY A 98 -65.14 7.32 -50.52
CA GLY A 98 -64.83 6.21 -51.42
C GLY A 98 -65.19 6.48 -52.88
N PRO A 99 -65.10 5.46 -53.75
CA PRO A 99 -65.33 5.63 -55.19
C PRO A 99 -66.79 5.84 -55.50
N TYR A 100 -67.10 6.70 -56.48
CA TYR A 100 -68.42 6.69 -57.09
C TYR A 100 -68.64 5.39 -57.87
N TYR A 101 -69.71 4.65 -57.54
CA TYR A 101 -70.09 3.45 -58.28
C TYR A 101 -71.60 3.37 -58.40
N ALA A 102 -72.12 3.57 -59.63
CA ALA A 102 -73.51 3.96 -59.88
C ALA A 102 -74.59 3.08 -59.22
N THR A 103 -74.34 1.78 -59.04
CA THR A 103 -75.28 0.87 -58.36
C THR A 103 -74.85 0.51 -56.93
N ASP A 104 -73.55 0.36 -56.67
CA ASP A 104 -73.06 -0.27 -55.43
C ASP A 104 -72.47 0.75 -54.43
N ASN A 105 -72.19 2.00 -54.85
CA ASN A 105 -71.85 3.15 -54.00
C ASN A 105 -72.26 4.48 -54.69
N PRO A 106 -73.57 4.75 -54.85
CA PRO A 106 -74.06 5.87 -55.65
C PRO A 106 -73.79 7.25 -55.01
N THR A 107 -73.40 7.31 -53.74
CA THR A 107 -73.09 8.55 -53.00
C THR A 107 -71.58 8.78 -52.81
N GLY A 108 -70.73 7.88 -53.31
CA GLY A 108 -69.27 8.09 -53.25
C GLY A 108 -68.87 9.29 -54.12
N GLU A 109 -68.02 10.17 -53.60
CA GLU A 109 -67.56 11.38 -54.30
C GLU A 109 -66.16 11.22 -54.93
N GLY A 110 -65.50 10.08 -54.69
CA GLY A 110 -64.20 9.76 -55.27
C GLY A 110 -64.29 9.25 -56.71
N SER A 111 -63.11 9.01 -57.30
CA SER A 111 -62.90 8.49 -58.64
C SER A 111 -63.77 7.27 -58.95
N ARG A 112 -64.38 7.27 -60.14
CA ARG A 112 -65.42 6.31 -60.50
C ARG A 112 -64.89 4.88 -60.74
N ILE A 113 -65.69 3.89 -60.38
CA ILE A 113 -65.58 2.52 -60.88
C ILE A 113 -66.52 2.35 -62.08
N GLN A 114 -65.98 1.95 -63.23
CA GLN A 114 -66.78 1.55 -64.40
C GLN A 114 -66.67 0.03 -64.58
N ALA A 115 -67.67 -0.67 -64.04
CA ALA A 115 -67.88 -2.11 -64.14
C ALA A 115 -69.38 -2.44 -63.98
N ALA A 116 -69.79 -3.68 -64.26
CA ALA A 116 -71.12 -4.17 -63.92
C ALA A 116 -71.24 -4.44 -62.41
N SER A 117 -72.42 -4.18 -61.82
CA SER A 117 -72.70 -4.37 -60.38
C SER A 117 -72.18 -5.71 -59.84
N GLY A 118 -71.55 -5.68 -58.67
CA GLY A 118 -71.00 -6.86 -57.99
C GLY A 118 -69.66 -7.39 -58.52
N LYS A 119 -69.03 -6.73 -59.52
CA LYS A 119 -67.77 -7.21 -60.11
C LYS A 119 -66.49 -6.64 -59.48
N VAL A 120 -66.58 -5.73 -58.51
CA VAL A 120 -65.41 -5.12 -57.83
C VAL A 120 -65.65 -5.08 -56.32
N LEU A 121 -64.71 -5.60 -55.54
CA LEU A 121 -64.64 -5.42 -54.08
C LEU A 121 -63.83 -4.16 -53.79
N PHE A 122 -64.45 -3.07 -53.39
CA PHE A 122 -63.77 -1.78 -53.16
C PHE A 122 -63.81 -1.31 -51.69
N SER A 123 -64.62 -1.96 -50.85
CA SER A 123 -64.76 -1.66 -49.42
C SER A 123 -64.04 -2.71 -48.55
N PRO A 124 -63.22 -2.32 -47.57
CA PRO A 124 -62.93 -0.94 -47.17
C PRO A 124 -62.04 -0.20 -48.18
N TRP A 125 -62.12 1.13 -48.20
CA TRP A 125 -61.19 2.03 -48.89
C TRP A 125 -60.39 2.87 -47.88
N LEU A 126 -59.33 3.55 -48.33
CA LEU A 126 -58.58 4.47 -47.47
C LEU A 126 -59.40 5.74 -47.22
N THR A 127 -59.44 6.23 -45.98
CA THR A 127 -60.16 7.46 -45.60
C THR A 127 -59.23 8.69 -45.53
N THR A 128 -57.92 8.48 -45.56
CA THR A 128 -56.89 9.51 -45.71
C THR A 128 -56.12 9.30 -47.00
N SER A 129 -55.64 10.39 -47.59
CA SER A 129 -54.86 10.32 -48.82
C SER A 129 -53.50 9.68 -48.56
N ASN A 130 -53.15 8.69 -49.37
CA ASN A 130 -51.80 8.13 -49.49
C ASN A 130 -51.11 8.56 -50.80
N CYS A 131 -51.59 9.64 -51.43
CA CYS A 131 -51.01 10.15 -52.66
C CYS A 131 -49.65 10.79 -52.39
N VAL A 132 -48.67 10.51 -53.24
CA VAL A 132 -47.36 11.19 -53.24
C VAL A 132 -47.15 11.93 -54.56
N ASP A 133 -46.56 13.13 -54.50
CA ASP A 133 -46.34 13.98 -55.68
C ASP A 133 -45.16 13.51 -56.55
N SER A 134 -44.22 12.80 -55.93
CA SER A 134 -43.04 12.20 -56.54
C SER A 134 -42.51 11.05 -55.70
N VAL A 135 -41.67 10.19 -56.28
CA VAL A 135 -40.95 9.16 -55.52
C VAL A 135 -39.83 9.87 -54.74
N PRO A 136 -39.69 9.67 -53.41
CA PRO A 136 -38.55 10.18 -52.66
C PRO A 136 -37.26 9.74 -53.35
N VAL A 137 -36.37 10.70 -53.60
CA VAL A 137 -35.01 10.47 -54.10
C VAL A 137 -34.03 11.04 -53.09
N PRO A 138 -32.87 10.40 -52.88
CA PRO A 138 -31.82 11.01 -52.08
C PRO A 138 -31.43 12.35 -52.73
N LYS A 139 -31.18 13.38 -51.91
CA LYS A 139 -30.73 14.70 -52.38
C LYS A 139 -29.46 15.17 -51.69
N ASN A 140 -29.34 14.94 -50.38
CA ASN A 140 -28.21 15.38 -49.58
C ASN A 140 -27.65 14.23 -48.73
N VAL A 141 -26.33 14.22 -48.56
CA VAL A 141 -25.61 13.33 -47.63
C VAL A 141 -24.73 14.19 -46.76
N ALA A 142 -24.84 14.07 -45.44
CA ALA A 142 -23.95 14.69 -44.47
C ALA A 142 -23.18 13.60 -43.71
N VAL A 143 -21.89 13.83 -43.46
CA VAL A 143 -21.04 12.93 -42.68
C VAL A 143 -20.89 13.51 -41.27
N GLU A 144 -21.26 12.74 -40.27
CA GLU A 144 -21.10 13.05 -38.85
C GLU A 144 -19.88 12.25 -38.35
N VAL A 145 -18.84 12.98 -37.89
CA VAL A 145 -17.63 12.41 -37.28
C VAL A 145 -17.55 12.91 -35.84
N THR A 146 -17.33 12.01 -34.89
CA THR A 146 -17.17 12.34 -33.47
C THR A 146 -15.73 12.04 -33.02
N GLY A 147 -15.21 12.83 -32.07
CA GLY A 147 -13.90 12.60 -31.47
C GLY A 147 -12.70 13.05 -32.33
N ASP A 148 -12.78 14.09 -33.14
CA ASP A 148 -11.61 14.65 -33.83
C ASP A 148 -10.79 15.56 -32.87
N PRO A 149 -9.44 15.42 -32.71
CA PRO A 149 -8.52 14.47 -33.36
C PRO A 149 -8.44 13.08 -32.69
N GLN A 150 -7.93 12.10 -33.44
CA GLN A 150 -7.71 10.71 -33.03
C GLN A 150 -6.22 10.36 -32.94
N ILE A 151 -5.82 9.67 -31.86
CA ILE A 151 -4.45 9.16 -31.69
C ILE A 151 -4.28 7.89 -32.53
N ALA A 152 -3.25 7.86 -33.38
CA ALA A 152 -2.92 6.75 -34.27
C ALA A 152 -2.30 5.55 -33.51
N ASN A 153 -3.07 4.95 -32.60
CA ASN A 153 -2.63 3.84 -31.76
C ASN A 153 -2.92 2.45 -32.37
N GLY A 154 -3.65 2.38 -33.50
CA GLY A 154 -4.03 1.11 -34.12
C GLY A 154 -5.17 0.35 -33.43
N LEU A 155 -5.76 0.91 -32.35
CA LEU A 155 -6.72 0.22 -31.48
C LEU A 155 -8.08 0.93 -31.42
N ASN A 156 -8.10 2.26 -31.45
CA ASN A 156 -9.32 3.03 -31.29
C ASN A 156 -10.31 2.78 -32.43
N THR A 157 -11.59 2.69 -32.09
CA THR A 157 -12.69 2.60 -33.06
C THR A 157 -13.72 3.70 -32.83
N LEU A 158 -14.18 4.36 -33.90
CA LEU A 158 -15.24 5.36 -33.83
C LEU A 158 -16.30 5.16 -34.93
N PRO A 159 -17.57 5.52 -34.65
CA PRO A 159 -18.63 5.44 -35.64
C PRO A 159 -18.51 6.56 -36.67
N LEU A 160 -18.57 6.20 -37.96
CA LEU A 160 -18.75 7.14 -39.05
C LEU A 160 -20.18 7.04 -39.55
N THR A 161 -20.96 8.10 -39.33
CA THR A 161 -22.39 8.11 -39.65
C THR A 161 -22.67 9.02 -40.83
N ALA A 162 -23.31 8.47 -41.87
CA ALA A 162 -23.86 9.25 -42.97
C ALA A 162 -25.36 9.46 -42.75
N ARG A 163 -25.80 10.72 -42.77
CA ARG A 163 -27.21 11.11 -42.73
C ARG A 163 -27.68 11.50 -44.13
N VAL A 164 -28.63 10.75 -44.68
CA VAL A 164 -29.18 10.94 -46.03
C VAL A 164 -30.55 11.58 -45.94
N LEU A 165 -30.74 12.69 -46.66
CA LEU A 165 -32.00 13.41 -46.74
C LEU A 165 -32.58 13.33 -48.15
N ASN A 166 -33.91 13.26 -48.21
CA ASN A 166 -34.66 13.31 -49.44
C ASN A 166 -34.78 14.75 -49.99
N GLN A 167 -35.44 14.91 -51.12
CA GLN A 167 -35.58 16.22 -51.77
C GLN A 167 -36.39 17.26 -50.97
N GLU A 168 -37.26 16.80 -50.07
CA GLU A 168 -38.06 17.62 -49.15
C GLU A 168 -37.35 17.91 -47.81
N GLY A 169 -36.13 17.38 -47.59
CA GLY A 169 -35.35 17.58 -46.37
C GLY A 169 -35.66 16.60 -45.23
N GLY A 170 -36.52 15.61 -45.45
CA GLY A 170 -36.80 14.51 -44.52
C GLY A 170 -35.79 13.36 -44.63
N PRO A 171 -35.74 12.43 -43.65
CA PRO A 171 -34.84 11.28 -43.68
C PRO A 171 -35.16 10.34 -44.85
N PHE A 172 -34.11 9.85 -45.54
CA PHE A 172 -34.26 8.89 -46.62
C PHE A 172 -33.83 7.49 -46.18
N ALA A 173 -34.80 6.58 -46.01
CA ALA A 173 -34.56 5.20 -45.59
C ALA A 173 -34.26 4.27 -46.79
N GLY A 174 -33.52 3.19 -46.55
CA GLY A 174 -33.22 2.17 -47.57
C GLY A 174 -32.17 2.55 -48.62
N ALA A 175 -31.49 3.70 -48.52
CA ALA A 175 -30.32 4.00 -49.36
C ALA A 175 -29.11 3.15 -48.94
N THR A 176 -28.46 2.52 -49.91
CA THR A 176 -27.11 1.97 -49.73
C THR A 176 -26.09 3.10 -49.83
N VAL A 177 -25.44 3.42 -48.71
CA VAL A 177 -24.37 4.43 -48.64
C VAL A 177 -23.02 3.73 -48.79
N ALA A 178 -22.17 4.22 -49.69
CA ALA A 178 -20.79 3.79 -49.82
C ALA A 178 -19.84 4.73 -49.06
N PHE A 179 -18.98 4.18 -48.22
CA PHE A 179 -17.96 4.91 -47.45
C PHE A 179 -16.58 4.69 -48.05
N SER A 180 -15.77 5.74 -48.07
CA SER A 180 -14.38 5.69 -48.53
C SER A 180 -13.51 6.67 -47.76
N LEU A 181 -12.22 6.37 -47.69
CA LEU A 181 -11.20 7.13 -46.97
C LEU A 181 -10.14 7.64 -47.96
N SER A 182 -9.66 8.87 -47.75
CA SER A 182 -8.55 9.44 -48.53
C SER A 182 -7.66 10.32 -47.64
N PRO A 183 -6.36 10.00 -47.47
CA PRO A 183 -5.69 8.76 -47.89
C PRO A 183 -6.30 7.52 -47.23
N GLN A 184 -6.02 6.34 -47.78
CA GLN A 184 -6.56 5.08 -47.28
C GLN A 184 -5.79 4.62 -46.03
N LEU A 185 -6.06 5.27 -44.91
CA LEU A 185 -5.43 5.06 -43.60
C LEU A 185 -6.48 4.63 -42.57
N GLY A 186 -6.23 3.50 -41.90
CA GLY A 186 -7.18 2.81 -41.02
C GLY A 186 -8.08 1.84 -41.78
N THR A 187 -9.04 1.24 -41.08
CA THR A 187 -9.95 0.24 -41.67
C THR A 187 -11.40 0.56 -41.35
N LEU A 188 -12.31 0.22 -42.28
CA LEU A 188 -13.75 0.32 -42.07
C LEU A 188 -14.31 -1.08 -41.82
N SER A 189 -15.26 -1.23 -40.88
CA SER A 189 -15.96 -2.50 -40.64
C SER A 189 -16.75 -2.99 -41.86
N ALA A 190 -17.17 -2.06 -42.71
CA ALA A 190 -17.77 -2.31 -44.02
C ALA A 190 -17.56 -1.08 -44.92
N THR A 191 -17.50 -1.29 -46.23
CA THR A 191 -17.44 -0.19 -47.21
C THR A 191 -18.81 0.34 -47.59
N THR A 192 -19.88 -0.31 -47.15
CA THR A 192 -21.26 0.14 -47.35
C THR A 192 -22.12 -0.09 -46.12
N ALA A 193 -23.15 0.73 -45.94
CA ALA A 193 -24.23 0.51 -44.96
C ALA A 193 -25.56 1.05 -45.50
N THR A 194 -26.68 0.48 -45.06
CA THR A 194 -28.01 0.89 -45.51
C THR A 194 -28.64 1.83 -44.48
N THR A 195 -29.25 2.92 -44.93
CA THR A 195 -29.91 3.88 -44.05
C THR A 195 -31.15 3.31 -43.39
N GLY A 196 -31.28 3.49 -42.07
CA GLY A 196 -32.48 3.18 -41.30
C GLY A 196 -33.65 4.15 -41.54
N ALA A 197 -34.72 4.01 -40.76
CA ALA A 197 -35.91 4.88 -40.85
C ALA A 197 -35.62 6.37 -40.52
N ASP A 198 -34.54 6.63 -39.79
CA ASP A 198 -34.04 7.97 -39.45
C ASP A 198 -33.10 8.55 -40.53
N GLY A 199 -32.88 7.83 -41.63
CA GLY A 199 -32.01 8.23 -42.72
C GLY A 199 -30.52 8.10 -42.42
N ARG A 200 -30.13 7.38 -41.36
CA ARG A 200 -28.71 7.20 -40.98
C ARG A 200 -28.17 5.83 -41.33
N ALA A 201 -26.96 5.80 -41.85
CA ALA A 201 -26.16 4.61 -42.07
C ALA A 201 -24.81 4.78 -41.35
N THR A 202 -24.37 3.78 -40.58
CA THR A 202 -23.15 3.87 -39.77
C THR A 202 -22.22 2.70 -40.07
N VAL A 203 -20.92 2.99 -40.18
CA VAL A 203 -19.84 2.00 -40.20
C VAL A 203 -18.85 2.31 -39.07
N GLN A 204 -18.11 1.32 -38.58
CA GLN A 204 -17.04 1.56 -37.62
C GLN A 204 -15.72 1.81 -38.35
N TYR A 205 -14.98 2.82 -37.93
CA TYR A 205 -13.63 3.12 -38.38
C TYR A 205 -12.62 2.75 -37.29
N THR A 206 -11.67 1.88 -37.61
CA THR A 206 -10.51 1.58 -36.77
C THR A 206 -9.35 2.46 -37.19
N VAL A 207 -8.84 3.25 -36.24
CA VAL A 207 -7.71 4.16 -36.41
C VAL A 207 -6.45 3.34 -36.72
N PRO A 208 -5.56 3.78 -37.65
CA PRO A 208 -4.33 3.05 -37.96
C PRO A 208 -3.27 3.18 -36.85
N PRO A 209 -2.22 2.33 -36.86
CA PRO A 209 -1.03 2.55 -36.04
C PRO A 209 -0.19 3.73 -36.56
N GLU A 210 0.61 4.33 -35.68
CA GLU A 210 1.42 5.53 -35.95
C GLU A 210 2.38 5.34 -37.13
N SER A 211 2.91 4.12 -37.33
CA SER A 211 3.77 3.80 -38.46
C SER A 211 3.13 4.11 -39.82
N ALA A 212 1.80 4.16 -39.89
CA ALA A 212 1.06 4.50 -41.10
C ALA A 212 1.03 6.01 -41.41
N LEU A 213 1.37 6.88 -40.43
CA LEU A 213 1.43 8.32 -40.63
C LEU A 213 2.70 8.80 -41.35
N GLY A 214 3.69 7.92 -41.54
CA GLY A 214 4.92 8.26 -42.27
C GLY A 214 5.74 9.38 -41.61
N GLY A 215 5.69 9.51 -40.28
CA GLY A 215 6.41 10.52 -39.51
C GLY A 215 5.78 11.92 -39.51
N GLN A 216 4.56 12.07 -40.02
CA GLN A 216 3.85 13.36 -39.99
C GLN A 216 3.22 13.61 -38.61
N SER A 217 3.31 14.86 -38.12
CA SER A 217 2.73 15.28 -36.84
C SER A 217 1.20 15.36 -36.87
N ARG A 218 0.59 15.41 -38.06
CA ARG A 218 -0.85 15.35 -38.26
C ARG A 218 -1.17 14.89 -39.68
N VAL A 219 -2.10 13.96 -39.82
CA VAL A 219 -2.64 13.53 -41.12
C VAL A 219 -4.15 13.67 -41.10
N VAL A 220 -4.74 14.35 -42.08
CA VAL A 220 -6.20 14.45 -42.20
C VAL A 220 -6.69 13.38 -43.18
N VAL A 221 -7.57 12.50 -42.71
CA VAL A 221 -8.27 11.50 -43.52
C VAL A 221 -9.64 12.05 -43.87
N ALA A 222 -9.87 12.31 -45.16
CA ALA A 222 -11.17 12.66 -45.68
C ALA A 222 -12.06 11.42 -45.76
N VAL A 223 -13.21 11.47 -45.10
CA VAL A 223 -14.28 10.47 -45.18
C VAL A 223 -15.28 10.94 -46.20
N THR A 224 -15.53 10.14 -47.23
CA THR A 224 -16.60 10.40 -48.21
C THR A 224 -17.69 9.35 -48.08
N ALA A 225 -18.93 9.81 -47.90
CA ALA A 225 -20.14 8.99 -47.97
C ALA A 225 -20.90 9.31 -49.26
N ALA A 226 -21.27 8.30 -50.05
CA ALA A 226 -21.92 8.48 -51.34
C ALA A 226 -23.18 7.63 -51.50
N VAL A 227 -24.22 8.23 -52.08
CA VAL A 227 -25.44 7.55 -52.56
C VAL A 227 -25.61 7.89 -54.04
N GLY A 228 -25.23 6.95 -54.91
CA GLY A 228 -25.14 7.23 -56.35
C GLY A 228 -24.14 8.33 -56.66
N SER A 229 -24.60 9.45 -57.25
CA SER A 229 -23.78 10.63 -57.57
C SER A 229 -23.68 11.65 -56.43
N ILE A 230 -24.50 11.52 -55.38
CA ILE A 230 -24.56 12.47 -54.26
C ILE A 230 -23.48 12.11 -53.25
N ARG A 231 -22.72 13.10 -52.79
CA ARG A 231 -21.59 12.90 -51.88
C ARG A 231 -21.70 13.84 -50.69
N GLY A 232 -21.33 13.33 -49.52
CA GLY A 232 -21.03 14.10 -48.31
C GLY A 232 -19.60 13.81 -47.87
N SER A 233 -18.96 14.79 -47.24
CA SER A 233 -17.59 14.67 -46.74
C SER A 233 -17.48 15.06 -45.27
N GLY A 234 -16.62 14.35 -44.54
CA GLY A 234 -16.15 14.70 -43.20
C GLY A 234 -14.64 14.47 -43.10
N ASN A 235 -14.01 14.92 -42.03
CA ASN A 235 -12.58 14.76 -41.82
C ASN A 235 -12.31 14.09 -40.47
N ILE A 236 -11.24 13.29 -40.42
CA ILE A 236 -10.66 12.75 -39.19
C ILE A 236 -9.20 13.20 -39.17
N SER A 237 -8.78 13.93 -38.15
CA SER A 237 -7.38 14.26 -37.93
C SER A 237 -6.73 13.15 -37.12
N LEU A 238 -5.68 12.54 -37.66
CA LEU A 238 -4.85 11.56 -37.00
C LEU A 238 -3.59 12.26 -36.47
N VAL A 239 -3.25 12.02 -35.21
CA VAL A 239 -2.02 12.49 -34.57
C VAL A 239 -1.18 11.30 -34.08
N PRO A 240 0.16 11.42 -34.03
CA PRO A 240 1.04 10.42 -33.43
C PRO A 240 0.68 10.10 -31.97
N VAL A 241 1.19 8.98 -31.45
CA VAL A 241 1.12 8.72 -30.01
C VAL A 241 1.97 9.77 -29.29
N PRO A 242 1.46 10.41 -28.22
CA PRO A 242 2.24 11.38 -27.47
C PRO A 242 3.54 10.77 -26.95
N CYS A 243 4.59 11.58 -26.86
CA CYS A 243 5.89 11.11 -26.39
C CYS A 243 6.46 12.00 -25.32
N VAL A 244 7.15 11.36 -24.38
CA VAL A 244 7.99 11.98 -23.37
C VAL A 244 9.44 11.91 -23.83
N ARG A 245 10.18 13.01 -23.66
CA ARG A 245 11.63 13.06 -23.74
C ARG A 245 12.18 13.36 -22.35
N VAL A 246 13.13 12.54 -21.89
CA VAL A 246 13.82 12.76 -20.62
C VAL A 246 15.22 13.30 -20.89
N GLN A 247 15.56 14.40 -20.21
CA GLN A 247 16.85 15.07 -20.34
C GLN A 247 17.44 15.40 -18.97
N ASN A 248 18.74 15.65 -18.89
CA ASN A 248 19.33 16.31 -17.72
C ASN A 248 19.25 17.84 -17.84
N SER A 249 19.71 18.55 -16.81
CA SER A 249 19.72 20.02 -16.75
C SER A 249 20.58 20.71 -17.83
N SER A 250 21.45 19.96 -18.53
CA SER A 250 22.24 20.46 -19.67
C SER A 250 21.58 20.18 -21.03
N GLY A 251 20.37 19.58 -21.06
CA GLY A 251 19.65 19.21 -22.27
C GLY A 251 20.13 17.93 -22.94
N ILE A 252 20.96 17.12 -22.27
CA ILE A 252 21.40 15.81 -22.78
C ILE A 252 20.28 14.80 -22.54
N ASN A 253 19.91 14.06 -23.58
CA ASN A 253 18.90 13.00 -23.51
C ASN A 253 19.39 11.83 -22.65
N ILE A 254 18.52 11.32 -21.78
CA ILE A 254 18.82 10.22 -20.87
C ILE A 254 18.11 8.97 -21.36
N ALA A 255 18.87 7.92 -21.67
CA ALA A 255 18.35 6.60 -21.99
C ALA A 255 18.10 5.79 -20.71
N GLY A 256 17.11 4.88 -20.74
CA GLY A 256 16.77 4.03 -19.59
C GLY A 256 16.12 4.76 -18.40
N ALA A 257 15.70 6.02 -18.54
CA ALA A 257 14.93 6.69 -17.50
C ALA A 257 13.52 6.10 -17.42
N GLU A 258 13.09 5.76 -16.21
CA GLU A 258 11.73 5.31 -15.93
C GLU A 258 10.76 6.50 -16.02
N VAL A 259 9.63 6.32 -16.69
CA VAL A 259 8.59 7.34 -16.86
C VAL A 259 7.27 6.86 -16.26
N PHE A 260 6.62 7.73 -15.50
CA PHE A 260 5.36 7.48 -14.83
C PHE A 260 4.28 8.44 -15.35
N VAL A 261 3.09 7.91 -15.60
CA VAL A 261 1.87 8.66 -15.93
C VAL A 261 0.86 8.40 -14.83
N ASN A 262 0.36 9.45 -14.16
CA ASN A 262 -0.57 9.35 -13.02
C ASN A 262 -0.13 8.26 -12.03
N ASN A 263 1.15 8.31 -11.63
CA ASN A 263 1.76 7.46 -10.60
C ASN A 263 2.02 6.01 -11.03
N THR A 264 1.75 5.66 -12.29
CA THR A 264 1.95 4.31 -12.84
C THR A 264 3.15 4.30 -13.78
N LEU A 265 4.07 3.35 -13.60
CA LEU A 265 5.19 3.13 -14.51
C LEU A 265 4.65 2.71 -15.89
N VAL A 266 4.98 3.48 -16.93
CA VAL A 266 4.56 3.20 -18.31
C VAL A 266 5.70 2.64 -19.17
N GLY A 267 6.95 2.79 -18.72
CA GLY A 267 8.12 2.21 -19.37
C GLY A 267 9.39 3.02 -19.14
N GLU A 268 10.43 2.65 -19.88
CA GLU A 268 11.73 3.32 -19.88
C GLU A 268 12.00 3.99 -21.23
N THR A 269 12.71 5.12 -21.21
CA THR A 269 13.13 5.80 -22.44
C THR A 269 14.14 4.99 -23.26
N ASP A 270 14.03 5.08 -24.57
CA ASP A 270 14.97 4.47 -25.53
C ASP A 270 16.38 5.12 -25.53
N ALA A 271 17.25 4.68 -26.43
CA ALA A 271 18.61 5.21 -26.59
C ALA A 271 18.67 6.70 -26.99
N GLN A 272 17.55 7.29 -27.42
CA GLN A 272 17.40 8.71 -27.74
C GLN A 272 16.75 9.50 -26.59
N GLY A 273 16.51 8.85 -25.44
CA GLY A 273 15.85 9.39 -24.28
C GLY A 273 14.36 9.67 -24.50
N LYS A 274 13.70 8.89 -25.37
CA LYS A 274 12.30 9.06 -25.75
C LYS A 274 11.45 7.85 -25.33
N LEU A 275 10.24 8.10 -24.87
CA LEU A 275 9.21 7.09 -24.63
C LEU A 275 7.87 7.59 -25.19
N CYS A 276 7.27 6.87 -26.13
CA CYS A 276 5.93 7.18 -26.62
C CYS A 276 4.89 6.29 -25.94
N THR A 277 3.87 6.90 -25.36
CA THR A 277 2.87 6.23 -24.54
C THR A 277 1.56 7.01 -24.56
N MET A 278 0.46 6.35 -24.21
CA MET A 278 -0.82 7.04 -24.04
C MET A 278 -0.76 7.96 -22.83
N MET A 279 -1.18 9.20 -23.03
CA MET A 279 -1.40 10.21 -22.00
C MET A 279 -2.51 11.17 -22.48
N ASP A 280 -3.27 11.71 -21.54
CA ASP A 280 -4.33 12.67 -21.77
C ASP A 280 -3.94 14.06 -21.26
N LEU A 281 -4.76 15.06 -21.56
CA LEU A 281 -4.64 16.38 -20.94
C LEU A 281 -4.81 16.26 -19.42
N ASP A 282 -4.06 17.07 -18.69
CA ASP A 282 -4.02 17.12 -17.23
C ASP A 282 -3.39 15.89 -16.55
N ASP A 283 -2.87 14.92 -17.31
CA ASP A 283 -2.07 13.83 -16.74
C ASP A 283 -0.80 14.36 -16.08
N ALA A 284 -0.44 13.76 -14.94
CA ALA A 284 0.79 14.04 -14.21
C ALA A 284 1.93 13.12 -14.68
N LEU A 285 3.04 13.72 -15.10
CA LEU A 285 4.23 13.03 -15.59
C LEU A 285 5.42 13.21 -14.65
N VAL A 286 6.13 12.12 -14.42
CA VAL A 286 7.37 12.09 -13.62
C VAL A 286 8.34 11.13 -14.28
N ALA A 287 9.62 11.50 -14.32
CA ALA A 287 10.69 10.59 -14.68
C ALA A 287 11.70 10.46 -13.54
N ARG A 288 12.36 9.30 -13.45
CA ARG A 288 13.54 9.12 -12.60
C ARG A 288 14.58 8.25 -13.29
N GLU A 289 15.82 8.41 -12.86
CA GLU A 289 16.95 7.59 -13.29
C GLU A 289 17.76 7.21 -12.07
N MET A 290 18.10 5.92 -11.97
CA MET A 290 18.96 5.42 -10.91
C MET A 290 20.41 5.85 -11.16
N VAL A 291 20.97 6.59 -10.20
CA VAL A 291 22.35 7.08 -10.24
C VAL A 291 23.29 6.14 -9.48
N LEU A 292 22.80 5.53 -8.40
CA LEU A 292 23.58 4.68 -7.52
C LEU A 292 22.71 3.56 -6.96
N GLN A 293 23.30 2.36 -6.83
CA GLN A 293 22.80 1.30 -5.96
C GLN A 293 23.88 0.97 -4.92
N GLN A 294 23.57 1.24 -3.65
CA GLN A 294 24.46 0.90 -2.53
C GLN A 294 24.25 -0.58 -2.16
N PRO A 295 25.30 -1.43 -2.18
CA PRO A 295 25.18 -2.82 -1.73
C PRO A 295 24.90 -2.89 -0.22
N SER A 296 24.07 -3.86 0.19
CA SER A 296 23.86 -4.17 1.60
C SER A 296 24.92 -5.14 2.11
N LEU A 297 25.40 -4.92 3.33
CA LEU A 297 26.24 -5.90 4.05
C LEU A 297 25.42 -7.02 4.70
N LYS A 298 24.10 -6.90 4.69
CA LYS A 298 23.16 -7.89 5.19
C LYS A 298 22.56 -8.69 4.03
N GLY A 299 22.24 -9.96 4.30
CA GLY A 299 21.56 -10.82 3.33
C GLY A 299 20.07 -10.48 3.21
N ALA A 300 19.36 -11.21 2.35
CA ALA A 300 17.92 -11.08 2.15
C ALA A 300 17.45 -9.68 1.72
N HIS A 301 18.28 -8.92 1.01
CA HIS A 301 17.95 -7.60 0.42
C HIS A 301 17.96 -7.66 -1.13
N ASP A 302 17.57 -8.80 -1.69
CA ASP A 302 17.68 -9.15 -3.11
C ASP A 302 16.31 -9.48 -3.74
N GLN A 303 15.20 -9.04 -3.14
CA GLN A 303 13.85 -9.41 -3.58
C GLN A 303 13.49 -8.99 -5.01
N ASP A 304 14.18 -7.99 -5.55
CA ASP A 304 13.98 -7.45 -6.89
C ASP A 304 15.28 -7.14 -7.63
N SER A 305 16.38 -7.75 -7.19
CA SER A 305 17.69 -7.56 -7.77
C SER A 305 18.51 -8.83 -7.65
N ASP A 306 19.47 -9.05 -8.54
CA ASP A 306 20.39 -10.19 -8.46
C ASP A 306 21.42 -10.06 -7.32
N ALA A 307 21.42 -8.93 -6.60
CA ALA A 307 22.33 -8.65 -5.49
C ALA A 307 21.64 -7.93 -4.34
N ASN A 308 22.13 -8.16 -3.12
CA ASN A 308 21.68 -7.46 -1.92
C ASN A 308 22.00 -5.95 -2.02
N TRP A 309 20.99 -5.10 -1.83
CA TRP A 309 21.15 -3.65 -1.88
C TRP A 309 20.48 -2.97 -0.68
N ALA A 310 21.14 -1.97 -0.11
CA ALA A 310 20.66 -1.25 1.07
C ALA A 310 19.77 -0.06 0.68
N PHE A 311 20.21 0.72 -0.31
CA PHE A 311 19.41 1.79 -0.89
C PHE A 311 19.83 2.08 -2.33
N ARG A 312 18.95 2.74 -3.06
CA ARG A 312 19.19 3.31 -4.38
C ARG A 312 19.01 4.81 -4.34
N ALA A 313 19.84 5.53 -5.07
CA ALA A 313 19.70 6.96 -5.25
C ALA A 313 19.27 7.23 -6.69
N TYR A 314 18.26 8.08 -6.84
CA TYR A 314 17.73 8.51 -8.12
C TYR A 314 17.80 10.02 -8.25
N ARG A 315 17.96 10.49 -9.48
CA ARG A 315 17.59 11.86 -9.84
C ARG A 315 16.21 11.84 -10.48
N THR A 316 15.35 12.78 -10.12
CA THR A 316 13.96 12.81 -10.58
C THR A 316 13.65 14.11 -11.33
N SER A 317 12.57 14.10 -12.10
CA SER A 317 11.95 15.31 -12.65
C SER A 317 10.87 15.89 -11.74
N MET A 318 10.71 15.36 -10.52
CA MET A 318 9.69 15.82 -9.58
C MET A 318 10.14 17.15 -8.99
N ASP A 319 9.55 18.25 -9.45
CA ASP A 319 9.72 19.55 -8.81
C ASP A 319 8.84 19.62 -7.54
N ARG A 320 9.05 20.65 -6.72
CA ARG A 320 8.28 20.92 -5.50
C ARG A 320 7.72 22.33 -5.55
N ASP A 321 6.56 22.54 -4.96
CA ASP A 321 6.00 23.89 -4.80
C ASP A 321 6.63 24.64 -3.60
N ALA A 322 6.17 25.86 -3.34
CA ALA A 322 6.70 26.69 -2.26
C ALA A 322 6.47 26.13 -0.85
N LYS A 323 5.60 25.12 -0.69
CA LYS A 323 5.32 24.43 0.57
C LYS A 323 5.99 23.06 0.66
N GLY A 324 6.73 22.66 -0.38
CA GLY A 324 7.36 21.34 -0.48
C GLY A 324 6.47 20.26 -1.07
N GLU A 325 5.25 20.59 -1.51
CA GLU A 325 4.37 19.58 -2.10
C GLU A 325 4.88 19.13 -3.47
N PRO A 326 4.73 17.84 -3.84
CA PRO A 326 5.21 17.35 -5.13
C PRO A 326 4.46 18.04 -6.27
N ALA A 327 5.20 18.60 -7.21
CA ALA A 327 4.69 19.31 -8.38
C ALA A 327 5.15 18.58 -9.66
N PRO A 328 4.46 17.49 -10.05
CA PRO A 328 4.78 16.77 -11.28
C PRO A 328 4.52 17.65 -12.52
N PHE A 329 5.07 17.25 -13.66
CA PHE A 329 4.78 17.93 -14.92
C PHE A 329 3.35 17.62 -15.36
N ILE A 330 2.53 18.64 -15.63
CA ILE A 330 1.15 18.47 -16.07
C ILE A 330 1.05 18.62 -17.59
N VAL A 331 0.46 17.61 -18.25
CA VAL A 331 0.29 17.62 -19.72
C VAL A 331 -0.71 18.68 -20.15
N ALA A 332 -0.22 19.73 -20.80
CA ALA A 332 -1.04 20.82 -21.34
C ALA A 332 -1.39 20.67 -22.84
N ASP A 333 -0.64 19.85 -23.58
CA ASP A 333 -0.84 19.64 -25.03
C ASP A 333 -0.31 18.27 -25.46
N VAL A 334 -1.20 17.29 -25.65
CA VAL A 334 -0.88 15.92 -26.11
C VAL A 334 -0.32 15.87 -27.53
N GLY A 335 -0.45 16.94 -28.31
CA GLY A 335 0.09 17.03 -29.68
C GLY A 335 1.58 17.40 -29.74
N ARG A 336 2.21 17.66 -28.59
CA ARG A 336 3.62 17.99 -28.47
C ARG A 336 4.39 16.91 -27.74
N GLU A 337 5.70 16.90 -27.95
CA GLU A 337 6.61 16.11 -27.13
C GLU A 337 6.72 16.76 -25.74
N GLN A 338 6.48 15.99 -24.69
CA GLN A 338 6.61 16.43 -23.30
C GLN A 338 8.06 16.27 -22.87
N VAL A 339 8.69 17.31 -22.34
CA VAL A 339 10.10 17.25 -21.92
C VAL A 339 10.19 17.25 -20.40
N LEU A 340 10.70 16.16 -19.84
CA LEU A 340 10.98 16.02 -18.41
C LEU A 340 12.47 16.22 -18.15
N VAL A 341 12.82 17.06 -17.18
CA VAL A 341 14.21 17.38 -16.86
C VAL A 341 14.56 16.76 -15.51
N LEU A 342 15.51 15.82 -15.51
CA LEU A 342 16.10 15.27 -14.30
C LEU A 342 17.11 16.28 -13.71
N ARG A 343 16.98 16.53 -12.41
CA ARG A 343 17.84 17.47 -11.67
C ARG A 343 18.60 16.74 -10.58
N GLU A 344 19.88 17.07 -10.42
CA GLU A 344 20.71 16.54 -9.32
C GLU A 344 20.18 16.99 -7.95
N THR A 345 19.52 18.16 -7.90
CA THR A 345 18.88 18.74 -6.71
C THR A 345 17.45 18.22 -6.45
N ASN A 346 16.96 17.27 -7.25
CA ASN A 346 15.69 16.57 -7.00
C ASN A 346 15.98 15.09 -6.69
N PRO A 347 16.76 14.80 -5.63
CA PRO A 347 17.13 13.44 -5.30
C PRO A 347 15.92 12.67 -4.75
N LEU A 348 15.96 11.36 -4.95
CA LEU A 348 15.11 10.40 -4.26
C LEU A 348 15.99 9.23 -3.80
N PHE A 349 16.03 8.96 -2.51
CA PHE A 349 16.69 7.79 -1.94
C PHE A 349 15.63 6.78 -1.52
N GLY A 350 15.69 5.60 -2.14
CA GLY A 350 14.82 4.48 -1.82
C GLY A 350 15.57 3.44 -1.01
N PHE A 351 15.14 3.15 0.22
CA PHE A 351 15.76 2.11 1.06
C PHE A 351 15.09 0.75 0.87
N ASN A 352 15.87 -0.33 0.88
CA ASN A 352 15.37 -1.70 0.98
C ASN A 352 15.43 -2.12 2.45
N ILE A 353 14.26 -2.43 3.02
CA ILE A 353 14.09 -2.73 4.43
C ILE A 353 13.63 -4.18 4.59
N VAL A 354 14.42 -4.96 5.32
CA VAL A 354 14.07 -6.31 5.77
C VAL A 354 13.58 -6.24 7.21
N VAL A 355 12.39 -6.79 7.44
CA VAL A 355 11.75 -6.84 8.75
C VAL A 355 11.60 -8.31 9.15
N SER A 356 11.99 -8.66 10.37
CA SER A 356 11.79 -10.00 10.93
C SER A 356 11.03 -9.92 12.25
N VAL A 357 9.89 -10.62 12.32
CA VAL A 357 9.08 -10.77 13.53
C VAL A 357 9.46 -12.08 14.23
N GLU A 358 9.80 -12.02 15.53
CA GLU A 358 10.33 -13.17 16.30
C GLU A 358 9.36 -14.36 16.35
N TRP A 359 8.07 -14.14 16.13
CA TRP A 359 7.01 -15.14 16.23
C TRP A 359 6.11 -15.18 14.98
N GLU A 360 5.27 -16.22 14.89
CA GLU A 360 4.21 -16.35 13.87
C GLU A 360 3.05 -15.40 14.16
N THR A 361 2.73 -14.55 13.20
CA THR A 361 1.81 -13.45 13.41
C THR A 361 0.36 -13.83 13.11
N THR A 362 -0.59 -13.13 13.72
CA THR A 362 -1.98 -13.18 13.27
C THR A 362 -2.15 -12.35 12.00
N ALA A 363 -3.17 -12.66 11.18
CA ALA A 363 -3.49 -11.87 10.00
C ALA A 363 -3.76 -10.39 10.33
N GLU A 364 -4.33 -10.12 11.51
CA GLU A 364 -4.57 -8.75 11.98
C GLU A 364 -3.27 -8.01 12.30
N TYR A 365 -2.34 -8.65 13.02
CA TYR A 365 -1.03 -8.08 13.32
C TYR A 365 -0.24 -7.82 12.04
N MET A 366 -0.24 -8.77 11.10
CA MET A 366 0.46 -8.61 9.84
C MET A 366 -0.12 -7.47 9.00
N ARG A 367 -1.46 -7.29 9.01
CA ARG A 367 -2.10 -6.14 8.34
C ARG A 367 -1.71 -4.81 9.01
N ASP A 368 -1.72 -4.76 10.35
CA ASP A 368 -1.25 -3.59 11.11
C ASP A 368 0.19 -3.25 10.74
N LEU A 369 1.08 -4.24 10.73
CA LEU A 369 2.49 -4.02 10.45
C LEU A 369 2.76 -3.57 9.01
N ARG A 370 2.04 -4.13 8.03
CA ARG A 370 2.12 -3.65 6.63
C ARG A 370 1.68 -2.19 6.52
N GLN A 371 0.61 -1.81 7.20
CA GLN A 371 0.15 -0.42 7.25
C GLN A 371 1.17 0.47 7.97
N ALA A 372 1.78 -0.01 9.06
CA ALA A 372 2.79 0.72 9.81
C ALA A 372 3.99 1.09 8.93
N PHE A 373 4.55 0.14 8.18
CA PHE A 373 5.67 0.44 7.28
C PHE A 373 5.30 1.30 6.09
N ALA A 374 4.06 1.21 5.59
CA ALA A 374 3.57 2.14 4.56
C ALA A 374 3.46 3.57 5.12
N SER A 375 2.89 3.74 6.31
CA SER A 375 2.83 5.02 7.02
C SER A 375 4.23 5.54 7.40
N ALA A 376 5.15 4.66 7.79
CA ALA A 376 6.53 5.02 8.10
C ALA A 376 7.26 5.52 6.85
N SER A 377 7.11 4.85 5.70
CA SER A 377 7.68 5.32 4.42
C SER A 377 7.14 6.70 4.04
N GLN A 378 5.82 6.90 4.19
CA GLN A 378 5.18 8.21 3.97
C GLN A 378 5.73 9.29 4.89
N TYR A 379 5.95 8.94 6.15
CA TYR A 379 6.47 9.86 7.14
C TYR A 379 7.96 10.17 6.93
N LEU A 380 8.78 9.19 6.53
CA LEU A 380 10.17 9.45 6.13
C LEU A 380 10.24 10.38 4.92
N TYR A 381 9.31 10.24 3.98
CA TYR A 381 9.19 11.11 2.82
C TYR A 381 8.85 12.54 3.24
N ASP A 382 7.92 12.72 4.17
CA ASP A 382 7.60 14.01 4.80
C ASP A 382 8.84 14.61 5.50
N VAL A 383 9.43 13.86 6.44
CA VAL A 383 10.62 14.24 7.24
C VAL A 383 11.82 14.70 6.44
N THR A 384 11.97 14.16 5.24
CA THR A 384 13.08 14.48 4.35
C THR A 384 12.67 15.39 3.20
N ASN A 385 11.57 16.13 3.35
CA ASN A 385 11.06 17.09 2.36
C ASN A 385 10.89 16.47 0.96
N GLY A 386 10.50 15.20 0.93
CA GLY A 386 10.26 14.38 -0.25
C GLY A 386 11.51 13.77 -0.88
N GLN A 387 12.57 13.53 -0.12
CA GLN A 387 13.86 13.07 -0.66
C GLN A 387 14.19 11.62 -0.32
N MET A 388 13.58 11.03 0.70
CA MET A 388 13.87 9.67 1.14
C MET A 388 12.59 8.89 1.45
N LEU A 389 12.56 7.60 1.15
CA LEU A 389 11.43 6.71 1.45
C LEU A 389 11.90 5.26 1.59
N PHE A 390 11.03 4.39 2.10
CA PHE A 390 11.25 2.94 2.00
C PHE A 390 10.76 2.48 0.63
N GLU A 391 11.69 2.17 -0.27
CA GLU A 391 11.37 1.72 -1.62
C GLU A 391 10.81 0.31 -1.62
N ARG A 392 11.47 -0.54 -0.81
CA ARG A 392 11.08 -1.92 -0.62
C ARG A 392 11.02 -2.22 0.86
N VAL A 393 9.94 -2.86 1.30
CA VAL A 393 9.86 -3.48 2.62
C VAL A 393 9.44 -4.93 2.44
N THR A 394 10.21 -5.85 3.03
CA THR A 394 9.89 -7.28 3.05
C THR A 394 9.79 -7.77 4.48
N ILE A 395 8.60 -8.19 4.88
CA ILE A 395 8.31 -8.66 6.23
C ILE A 395 8.33 -10.19 6.28
N TYR A 396 9.15 -10.71 7.16
CA TYR A 396 9.27 -12.12 7.51
C TYR A 396 8.76 -12.36 8.94
N GLU A 397 8.27 -13.56 9.21
CA GLU A 397 7.79 -13.99 10.52
C GLU A 397 8.54 -15.23 11.02
N HIS A 398 8.19 -15.73 12.21
CA HIS A 398 8.82 -16.91 12.82
C HIS A 398 10.34 -16.76 13.04
N GLY A 399 10.84 -15.53 13.12
CA GLY A 399 12.26 -15.23 13.24
C GLY A 399 13.09 -15.54 11.99
N GLN A 400 12.45 -15.75 10.83
CA GLN A 400 13.17 -15.89 9.56
C GLN A 400 13.95 -14.62 9.25
N HIS A 401 15.20 -14.79 8.82
CA HIS A 401 16.13 -13.69 8.50
C HIS A 401 16.37 -12.70 9.65
N MET A 402 16.17 -13.11 10.92
CA MET A 402 16.33 -12.21 12.06
C MET A 402 17.75 -11.60 12.13
N ALA A 403 18.79 -12.34 11.75
CA ALA A 403 20.17 -11.86 11.78
C ALA A 403 20.51 -10.87 10.64
N GLU A 404 19.75 -10.91 9.56
CA GLU A 404 19.91 -10.07 8.39
C GLU A 404 18.94 -8.89 8.36
N ALA A 405 17.90 -8.90 9.20
CA ALA A 405 16.87 -7.88 9.22
C ALA A 405 17.41 -6.51 9.65
N ASP A 406 16.86 -5.44 9.08
CA ASP A 406 17.06 -4.08 9.59
C ASP A 406 16.20 -3.87 10.83
N TYR A 407 14.94 -4.29 10.77
CA TYR A 407 13.99 -4.23 11.87
C TYR A 407 13.75 -5.62 12.47
N GLN A 408 14.09 -5.78 13.74
CA GLN A 408 13.81 -6.96 14.55
C GLN A 408 12.65 -6.65 15.49
N ILE A 409 11.49 -7.25 15.23
CA ILE A 409 10.31 -7.10 16.10
C ILE A 409 10.30 -8.23 17.12
N ARG A 410 10.47 -7.85 18.38
CA ARG A 410 10.62 -8.74 19.52
C ARG A 410 9.27 -9.05 20.11
N ALA A 411 9.07 -10.32 20.48
CA ALA A 411 7.87 -10.71 21.19
C ALA A 411 7.86 -10.12 22.61
N SER A 412 8.97 -9.66 23.17
CA SER A 412 8.96 -9.15 24.55
C SER A 412 8.10 -7.89 24.68
N ASN A 413 7.21 -7.87 25.68
CA ASN A 413 6.48 -6.65 26.05
C ASN A 413 7.32 -5.66 26.87
N GLN A 414 8.62 -5.91 26.96
CA GLN A 414 9.62 -5.09 27.64
C GLN A 414 10.67 -4.50 26.70
N GLU A 415 10.73 -4.91 25.42
CA GLU A 415 11.72 -4.36 24.48
C GLU A 415 11.35 -2.92 24.15
N TRP A 416 12.16 -1.99 24.64
CA TRP A 416 12.07 -0.59 24.28
C TRP A 416 12.66 -0.35 22.87
N PRO A 417 12.06 0.52 22.04
CA PRO A 417 12.64 0.89 20.75
C PRO A 417 14.07 1.38 20.90
N ARG A 418 14.95 0.86 20.04
CA ARG A 418 16.36 1.27 19.96
C ARG A 418 16.96 0.90 18.62
N ALA A 419 17.99 1.63 18.23
CA ALA A 419 18.73 1.41 17.01
C ALA A 419 20.22 1.65 17.20
N ARG A 420 21.04 1.01 16.35
CA ARG A 420 22.46 1.31 16.26
C ARG A 420 22.68 2.44 15.22
N PRO A 421 23.31 3.57 15.59
CA PRO A 421 23.61 4.63 14.65
C PRO A 421 24.43 4.13 13.44
N GLY A 422 23.99 4.46 12.22
CA GLY A 422 24.65 4.07 10.96
C GLY A 422 24.51 2.60 10.59
N GLY A 423 23.56 1.89 11.20
CA GLY A 423 23.39 0.46 11.01
C GLY A 423 23.05 0.01 9.58
N VAL A 424 22.57 0.91 8.71
CA VAL A 424 22.36 0.62 7.28
C VAL A 424 23.67 0.33 6.53
N PHE A 425 24.78 0.86 7.04
CA PHE A 425 26.13 0.60 6.53
C PHE A 425 26.83 -0.54 7.30
N GLY A 426 26.15 -1.17 8.27
CA GLY A 426 26.67 -2.21 9.14
C GLY A 426 26.26 -3.63 8.73
N GLY A 427 26.98 -4.62 9.24
CA GLY A 427 26.70 -6.05 9.03
C GLY A 427 25.79 -6.68 10.09
N SER A 428 25.97 -7.99 10.35
CA SER A 428 25.26 -8.76 11.39
C SER A 428 25.51 -8.16 12.77
N GLY A 429 24.49 -7.55 13.38
CA GLY A 429 24.57 -6.91 14.70
C GLY A 429 24.16 -5.45 14.76
N ALA A 430 23.95 -4.79 13.62
CA ALA A 430 23.41 -3.45 13.57
C ALA A 430 21.92 -3.49 13.18
N HIS A 431 21.03 -3.37 14.16
CA HIS A 431 19.59 -3.53 13.95
C HIS A 431 18.81 -2.43 14.64
N ILE A 432 17.61 -2.17 14.15
CA ILE A 432 16.52 -1.55 14.90
C ILE A 432 15.79 -2.68 15.63
N LYS A 433 15.68 -2.57 16.95
CA LYS A 433 14.93 -3.52 17.79
C LYS A 433 13.67 -2.83 18.30
N LEU A 434 12.52 -3.43 18.02
CA LEU A 434 11.20 -2.92 18.40
C LEU A 434 10.46 -3.94 19.26
N GLY A 435 9.63 -3.48 20.19
CA GLY A 435 8.72 -4.34 20.96
C GLY A 435 7.53 -4.85 20.16
N ARG A 436 6.74 -5.74 20.79
CA ARG A 436 5.55 -6.34 20.16
C ARG A 436 4.51 -5.30 19.71
N TYR A 437 4.43 -4.19 20.44
CA TYR A 437 3.54 -3.05 20.22
C TYR A 437 4.24 -1.78 20.74
N PHE A 438 3.75 -0.60 20.37
CA PHE A 438 4.23 0.63 20.98
C PHE A 438 3.23 1.79 20.86
N ASN A 439 3.00 2.51 21.95
CA ASN A 439 2.18 3.73 21.99
C ASN A 439 2.95 4.95 22.51
N GLY A 440 4.27 4.84 22.71
CA GLY A 440 5.10 5.86 23.35
C GLY A 440 5.31 5.68 24.85
N SER A 441 4.52 4.84 25.53
CA SER A 441 4.70 4.57 26.98
C SER A 441 4.78 3.09 27.33
N SER A 442 4.37 2.22 26.41
CA SER A 442 4.21 0.79 26.65
C SER A 442 4.63 0.00 25.42
N ALA A 443 5.51 -0.98 25.62
CA ALA A 443 5.85 -1.99 24.62
C ALA A 443 4.81 -3.14 24.54
N ASN A 444 3.64 -3.01 25.17
CA ASN A 444 2.57 -4.02 25.22
C ASN A 444 1.25 -3.56 24.61
N SER A 445 1.16 -2.30 24.20
CA SER A 445 -0.07 -1.69 23.67
C SER A 445 0.27 -0.60 22.66
N GLY A 446 -0.63 -0.36 21.71
CA GLY A 446 -0.42 0.57 20.61
C GLY A 446 -0.07 -0.18 19.32
N PRO A 447 -0.98 -0.23 18.34
CA PRO A 447 -0.66 -0.74 17.01
C PRO A 447 0.48 0.07 16.40
N TRP A 448 1.34 -0.58 15.62
CA TRP A 448 2.45 0.11 14.97
C TRP A 448 1.97 1.06 13.87
N SER A 449 0.76 0.85 13.33
CA SER A 449 0.16 1.73 12.32
C SER A 449 -0.35 3.06 12.84
N GLU A 450 -0.43 3.26 14.16
CA GLU A 450 -0.81 4.53 14.78
C GLU A 450 0.37 5.51 14.83
N PRO A 451 0.13 6.84 14.90
CA PRO A 451 1.18 7.86 14.89
C PRO A 451 2.31 7.64 15.88
N SER A 452 2.00 7.26 17.13
CA SER A 452 3.06 6.96 18.12
C SER A 452 3.96 5.79 17.71
N GLY A 453 3.44 4.83 16.93
CA GLY A 453 4.17 3.67 16.43
C GLY A 453 5.07 4.03 15.25
N PHE A 454 4.48 4.36 14.10
CA PHE A 454 5.27 4.59 12.88
C PHE A 454 6.21 5.79 12.97
N ARG A 455 5.90 6.81 13.78
CA ARG A 455 6.83 7.92 14.01
C ARG A 455 8.04 7.49 14.83
N THR A 456 7.85 6.59 15.79
CA THR A 456 8.96 5.96 16.51
C THR A 456 9.79 5.07 15.58
N MET A 457 9.15 4.32 14.66
CA MET A 457 9.90 3.54 13.65
C MET A 457 10.84 4.42 12.82
N ILE A 458 10.43 5.66 12.50
CA ILE A 458 11.25 6.61 11.75
C ILE A 458 12.26 7.35 12.63
N HIS A 459 11.97 7.61 13.91
CA HIS A 459 12.98 8.06 14.87
C HIS A 459 14.14 7.05 14.97
N GLU A 460 13.82 5.77 15.15
CA GLU A 460 14.83 4.71 15.15
C GLU A 460 15.53 4.57 13.80
N PHE A 461 14.82 4.82 12.69
CA PHE A 461 15.42 4.90 11.37
C PHE A 461 16.37 6.10 11.24
N GLY A 462 16.11 7.22 11.92
CA GLY A 462 17.00 8.38 11.98
C GLY A 462 18.38 7.99 12.49
N HIS A 463 18.44 7.19 13.56
CA HIS A 463 19.70 6.60 14.00
C HIS A 463 20.25 5.60 12.98
N TYR A 464 19.44 4.62 12.58
CA TYR A 464 19.88 3.48 11.80
C TYR A 464 20.31 3.81 10.36
N GLY A 465 19.42 4.49 9.63
CA GLY A 465 19.53 4.81 8.21
C GLY A 465 20.16 6.17 7.95
N LEU A 466 19.84 7.17 8.76
CA LEU A 466 20.34 8.55 8.58
C LEU A 466 21.59 8.85 9.41
N TRP A 467 21.94 7.95 10.34
CA TRP A 467 23.11 8.06 11.21
C TRP A 467 23.12 9.31 12.10
N LEU A 468 21.93 9.70 12.54
CA LEU A 468 21.69 10.79 13.49
C LEU A 468 21.75 10.29 14.94
N TYR A 469 21.93 11.19 15.88
CA TYR A 469 21.86 10.96 17.33
C TYR A 469 20.70 11.72 17.94
N ASP A 470 20.36 11.36 19.17
CA ASP A 470 19.29 12.00 19.91
C ASP A 470 19.54 13.49 20.10
N SER A 471 18.45 14.25 20.02
CA SER A 471 18.42 15.70 20.19
C SER A 471 17.69 16.14 21.45
N TYR A 472 17.36 15.21 22.35
CA TYR A 472 16.71 15.47 23.65
C TYR A 472 17.65 15.33 24.88
N PHE A 473 18.94 15.09 24.66
CA PHE A 473 19.96 15.07 25.73
C PHE A 473 21.36 15.32 25.19
N TYR A 474 22.33 15.48 26.09
CA TYR A 474 23.76 15.35 25.81
C TYR A 474 24.52 14.67 26.95
N TYR A 475 25.79 14.35 26.72
CA TYR A 475 26.69 13.82 27.75
C TYR A 475 27.64 14.91 28.25
N GLY A 476 27.40 15.41 29.46
CA GLY A 476 28.30 16.30 30.19
C GLY A 476 29.40 15.49 30.89
N GLY A 477 30.31 14.89 30.12
CA GLY A 477 31.21 13.86 30.65
C GLY A 477 30.46 12.54 30.87
N ALA A 478 30.34 12.08 32.12
CA ALA A 478 29.62 10.85 32.48
C ALA A 478 28.17 11.09 32.91
N THR A 479 27.69 12.33 32.87
CA THR A 479 26.32 12.69 33.23
C THR A 479 25.49 12.84 31.98
N LYS A 480 24.38 12.09 31.88
CA LYS A 480 23.35 12.28 30.85
C LYS A 480 22.48 13.47 31.26
N VAL A 481 22.55 14.56 30.52
CA VAL A 481 21.86 15.82 30.84
C VAL A 481 20.74 16.05 29.83
N PRO A 482 19.48 16.21 30.25
CA PRO A 482 18.40 16.58 29.35
C PRO A 482 18.70 17.89 28.60
N SER A 483 18.35 17.92 27.32
CA SER A 483 18.46 19.08 26.43
C SER A 483 17.36 18.98 25.38
N SER A 484 17.24 19.94 24.48
CA SER A 484 16.25 19.88 23.40
C SER A 484 16.74 20.67 22.21
N CYS A 485 16.78 20.07 21.01
CA CYS A 485 17.08 20.81 19.79
C CYS A 485 15.89 21.64 19.30
N THR A 486 14.96 22.02 20.18
CA THR A 486 13.91 22.98 19.87
C THR A 486 13.46 23.78 21.10
N SER A 487 12.64 24.81 20.88
CA SER A 487 12.01 25.54 21.96
C SER A 487 11.12 24.60 22.79
N PRO A 488 11.10 24.70 24.13
CA PRO A 488 10.23 23.89 25.00
C PRO A 488 8.75 23.88 24.61
N ASP A 489 8.29 24.91 23.89
CA ASP A 489 6.93 25.04 23.38
C ASP A 489 6.54 23.92 22.39
N ILE A 490 7.47 23.25 21.71
CA ILE A 490 7.18 22.15 20.78
C ILE A 490 6.60 20.93 21.49
N VAL A 491 6.97 20.68 22.75
CA VAL A 491 6.40 19.58 23.53
C VAL A 491 4.91 19.81 23.83
N THR A 492 4.43 21.07 23.72
CA THR A 492 3.08 21.48 24.14
C THR A 492 2.23 22.12 23.04
N ASN A 493 2.80 22.45 21.87
CA ASN A 493 2.06 23.01 20.74
C ASN A 493 1.36 21.91 19.91
N THR A 494 0.48 22.28 18.99
CA THR A 494 -0.25 21.32 18.14
C THR A 494 0.11 21.43 16.64
N THR A 495 1.23 22.07 16.30
CA THR A 495 1.67 22.36 14.92
C THR A 495 2.79 21.42 14.50
N TYR A 496 2.52 20.12 14.61
CA TYR A 496 3.47 19.03 14.35
C TYR A 496 4.21 19.18 13.01
N ASP A 497 3.50 19.63 11.99
CA ASP A 497 3.89 19.77 10.58
C ASP A 497 4.91 20.90 10.33
N SER A 498 5.37 21.55 11.39
CA SER A 498 6.34 22.66 11.32
C SER A 498 7.45 22.55 12.36
N ASN A 499 7.40 21.52 13.19
CA ASN A 499 8.30 21.34 14.32
C ASN A 499 9.45 20.42 13.91
N ALA A 500 10.68 20.85 14.17
CA ALA A 500 11.85 19.97 14.23
C ALA A 500 12.07 19.50 15.68
N THR A 501 13.02 18.61 15.97
CA THR A 501 13.41 17.52 15.10
C THR A 501 12.74 16.24 15.55
N ILE A 502 12.48 15.32 14.61
CA ILE A 502 12.09 13.96 14.95
C ILE A 502 13.09 13.24 15.86
N MET A 503 14.33 13.72 15.95
CA MET A 503 15.36 13.18 16.85
C MET A 503 15.26 13.72 18.28
N ASP A 504 14.42 14.73 18.53
CA ASP A 504 14.13 15.32 19.84
C ASP A 504 12.79 14.77 20.36
N TYR A 505 11.70 15.01 19.61
CA TYR A 505 10.37 14.59 20.04
C TYR A 505 9.47 14.17 18.87
N GLN A 506 9.72 12.97 18.35
CA GLN A 506 9.03 12.34 17.22
C GLN A 506 7.49 12.31 17.31
N ARG A 507 6.91 12.53 18.50
CA ARG A 507 5.45 12.57 18.67
C ARG A 507 4.82 13.83 18.11
N ASN A 508 5.56 14.93 18.03
CA ASN A 508 5.02 16.24 17.65
C ASN A 508 5.93 17.03 16.69
N SER A 509 6.74 16.35 15.89
CA SER A 509 7.61 16.94 14.86
C SER A 509 7.50 16.18 13.55
N SER A 510 7.41 16.86 12.41
CA SER A 510 7.62 16.25 11.08
C SER A 510 8.98 16.58 10.49
N GLU A 511 9.78 17.46 11.07
CA GLU A 511 10.98 17.99 10.39
C GLU A 511 12.28 17.42 10.96
N LEU A 512 13.36 17.55 10.17
CA LEU A 512 14.75 17.46 10.65
C LEU A 512 15.30 18.86 10.99
N ALA A 513 16.23 18.93 11.95
CA ALA A 513 16.84 20.19 12.36
C ALA A 513 17.85 20.72 11.31
N MET A 514 17.81 22.03 11.06
CA MET A 514 18.71 22.72 10.13
C MET A 514 19.28 23.99 10.78
N GLU A 515 20.60 24.06 10.97
CA GLU A 515 21.27 25.23 11.56
C GLU A 515 20.94 26.50 10.78
N ASP A 516 20.80 27.62 11.51
CA ASP A 516 20.46 28.95 10.99
C ASP A 516 19.13 29.09 10.21
N VAL A 517 18.22 28.10 10.30
CA VAL A 517 16.87 28.18 9.74
C VAL A 517 15.83 28.42 10.84
N GLU A 518 15.13 29.55 10.75
CA GLU A 518 14.05 29.89 11.69
C GLU A 518 12.96 28.81 11.71
N GLY A 519 12.58 28.37 12.91
CA GLY A 519 11.62 27.28 13.13
C GLY A 519 12.25 25.88 13.19
N LEU A 520 13.41 25.67 12.55
CA LEU A 520 14.11 24.37 12.52
C LEU A 520 15.33 24.30 13.45
N TRP A 521 15.73 25.43 14.04
CA TRP A 521 16.89 25.51 14.93
C TRP A 521 16.65 26.35 16.17
N SER A 522 17.34 26.00 17.25
CA SER A 522 17.38 26.77 18.48
C SER A 522 18.77 26.70 19.11
N LYS A 523 19.08 27.63 20.02
CA LYS A 523 20.40 27.64 20.67
C LYS A 523 20.68 26.37 21.50
N SER A 524 19.64 25.71 22.02
CA SER A 524 19.79 24.47 22.77
C SER A 524 20.19 23.27 21.88
N CYS A 525 20.05 23.37 20.56
CA CYS A 525 20.59 22.37 19.63
C CYS A 525 22.11 22.20 19.74
N TYR A 526 22.86 23.25 20.07
CA TYR A 526 24.31 23.16 20.24
C TYR A 526 24.71 22.27 21.44
N ASP A 527 23.78 22.09 22.38
CA ASP A 527 23.95 21.30 23.58
C ASP A 527 23.29 19.92 23.44
N THR A 528 23.09 19.39 22.22
CA THR A 528 22.55 18.04 22.04
C THR A 528 23.62 17.03 21.66
N HIS A 529 23.34 15.75 21.88
CA HIS A 529 24.26 14.67 21.54
C HIS A 529 24.58 14.63 20.03
N GLN A 530 23.59 14.92 19.17
CA GLN A 530 23.79 15.14 17.74
C GLN A 530 24.89 16.18 17.45
N TYR A 531 24.77 17.38 18.00
CA TYR A 531 25.74 18.44 17.71
C TYR A 531 27.09 18.16 18.38
N GLN A 532 27.12 17.55 19.57
CA GLN A 532 28.38 17.19 20.23
C GLN A 532 29.18 16.15 19.45
N GLN A 533 28.49 15.23 18.76
CA GLN A 533 29.16 14.17 18.02
C GLN A 533 29.70 14.64 16.67
N TYR A 534 29.00 15.53 15.97
CA TYR A 534 29.35 15.92 14.60
C TYR A 534 29.67 17.40 14.40
N GLY A 535 29.21 18.28 15.29
CA GLY A 535 29.21 19.72 15.06
C GLY A 535 28.33 20.12 13.87
N MET A 536 27.26 19.36 13.62
CA MET A 536 26.36 19.50 12.46
C MET A 536 24.91 19.35 12.90
N SER A 537 24.00 20.05 12.22
CA SER A 537 22.56 19.79 12.30
C SER A 537 22.19 18.42 11.70
N ASP A 538 20.93 18.00 11.82
CA ASP A 538 20.46 16.76 11.21
C ASP A 538 20.63 16.79 9.68
N TRP A 539 20.13 17.85 9.05
CA TRP A 539 20.19 18.04 7.60
C TRP A 539 21.63 18.09 7.06
N GLU A 540 22.53 18.79 7.74
CA GLU A 540 23.95 18.85 7.38
C GLU A 540 24.62 17.47 7.48
N ALA A 541 24.34 16.73 8.56
CA ALA A 541 24.84 15.38 8.74
C ALA A 541 24.30 14.42 7.67
N VAL A 542 23.03 14.53 7.29
CA VAL A 542 22.44 13.74 6.20
C VAL A 542 23.09 14.08 4.86
N ALA A 543 23.25 15.37 4.53
CA ALA A 543 23.89 15.78 3.28
C ALA A 543 25.34 15.30 3.17
N ASP A 544 26.15 15.46 4.24
CA ASP A 544 27.53 14.97 4.29
C ASP A 544 27.64 13.46 3.95
N ARG A 545 26.63 12.68 4.35
CA ARG A 545 26.61 11.21 4.14
C ARG A 545 26.07 10.80 2.79
N PHE A 546 25.04 11.48 2.28
CA PHE A 546 24.27 11.04 1.11
C PHE A 546 24.59 11.80 -0.17
N ASP A 547 25.24 12.97 -0.10
CA ASP A 547 25.70 13.67 -1.29
C ASP A 547 26.72 12.82 -2.06
N ARG A 548 26.50 12.69 -3.37
CA ARG A 548 27.33 11.90 -4.29
C ARG A 548 27.36 12.57 -5.66
N ALA A 549 28.24 12.12 -6.55
CA ALA A 549 28.23 12.60 -7.92
C ALA A 549 26.88 12.27 -8.60
N GLY A 550 26.16 13.29 -9.07
CA GLY A 550 24.89 13.16 -9.79
C GLY A 550 23.61 13.24 -8.95
N VAL A 551 23.72 13.30 -7.62
CA VAL A 551 22.60 13.53 -6.69
C VAL A 551 23.07 14.35 -5.49
N THR A 552 22.33 15.40 -5.14
CA THR A 552 22.66 16.30 -4.03
C THR A 552 21.41 16.56 -3.20
N MET A 553 21.53 16.39 -1.90
CA MET A 553 20.49 16.70 -0.93
C MET A 553 20.09 18.17 -1.03
N HIS A 554 18.79 18.41 -1.10
CA HIS A 554 18.20 19.73 -1.04
C HIS A 554 17.99 20.13 0.42
N LEU A 555 18.91 20.93 0.95
CA LEU A 555 18.81 21.49 2.30
C LEU A 555 17.71 22.56 2.36
N PRO A 556 16.82 22.54 3.36
CA PRO A 556 15.78 23.55 3.50
C PRO A 556 16.37 24.91 3.89
N SER A 557 15.76 25.98 3.38
CA SER A 557 16.05 27.37 3.80
C SER A 557 14.94 27.99 4.64
N ALA A 558 13.85 27.24 4.84
CA ALA A 558 12.70 27.55 5.68
C ALA A 558 12.02 26.23 6.05
N VAL A 559 11.10 26.25 7.03
CA VAL A 559 10.23 25.12 7.35
C VAL A 559 9.43 24.69 6.11
N VAL A 560 9.39 23.39 5.84
CA VAL A 560 8.68 22.80 4.71
C VAL A 560 7.60 21.89 5.26
N VAL A 561 6.33 22.30 5.17
CA VAL A 561 5.22 21.63 5.87
C VAL A 561 4.80 20.31 5.21
N GLY A 562 5.12 20.13 3.93
CA GLY A 562 4.88 18.90 3.20
C GLY A 562 6.19 18.18 2.84
N PRO A 563 6.13 17.07 2.09
CA PRO A 563 4.98 16.59 1.33
C PRO A 563 4.04 15.67 2.12
N ALA A 564 2.73 15.93 2.01
CA ALA A 564 1.69 15.13 2.67
C ALA A 564 1.55 13.68 2.13
N ALA A 565 2.03 13.41 0.91
CA ALA A 565 1.91 12.10 0.25
C ALA A 565 3.10 11.78 -0.66
N ILE A 566 3.48 10.50 -0.75
CA ILE A 566 4.40 9.99 -1.77
C ILE A 566 3.66 10.08 -3.11
N PRO A 567 4.18 10.84 -4.09
CA PRO A 567 3.44 11.16 -5.30
C PRO A 567 3.28 9.94 -6.21
N VAL A 568 4.22 8.99 -6.21
CA VAL A 568 4.19 7.80 -7.06
C VAL A 568 4.08 6.56 -6.18
N SER A 569 2.92 5.91 -6.16
CA SER A 569 2.66 4.75 -5.28
C SER A 569 3.62 3.58 -5.52
N ALA A 570 4.09 3.40 -6.75
CA ALA A 570 5.06 2.38 -7.11
C ALA A 570 6.45 2.60 -6.50
N TRP A 571 6.75 3.79 -5.96
CA TRP A 571 8.03 4.05 -5.30
C TRP A 571 8.16 3.41 -3.93
N SER A 572 7.08 2.93 -3.31
CA SER A 572 7.12 2.33 -1.98
C SER A 572 6.26 1.07 -1.94
N VAL A 573 6.90 -0.09 -1.81
CA VAL A 573 6.21 -1.39 -1.85
C VAL A 573 6.47 -2.17 -0.57
N VAL A 574 5.39 -2.50 0.15
CA VAL A 574 5.43 -3.35 1.35
C VAL A 574 4.89 -4.74 1.02
N THR A 575 5.72 -5.76 1.20
CA THR A 575 5.39 -7.17 0.96
C THR A 575 5.62 -8.02 2.21
N THR A 576 4.97 -9.18 2.22
CA THR A 576 5.12 -10.18 3.26
C THR A 576 5.59 -11.47 2.61
N ALA A 577 6.59 -12.11 3.18
CA ALA A 577 7.00 -13.43 2.76
C ALA A 577 5.86 -14.45 2.96
N PRO A 578 5.87 -15.60 2.26
CA PRO A 578 4.89 -16.66 2.47
C PRO A 578 4.81 -17.07 3.94
N THR A 579 3.59 -17.24 4.44
CA THR A 579 3.37 -17.56 5.86
C THR A 579 4.00 -18.88 6.25
N HIS A 580 4.62 -18.92 7.42
CA HIS A 580 5.19 -20.13 7.99
C HIS A 580 4.28 -20.64 9.10
N ASN A 581 3.51 -21.71 8.84
CA ASN A 581 2.65 -22.29 9.86
C ASN A 581 3.38 -23.40 10.64
N ALA A 582 4.14 -23.01 11.67
CA ALA A 582 4.85 -23.93 12.55
C ALA A 582 4.02 -24.37 13.79
N GLY A 583 2.68 -24.28 13.73
CA GLY A 583 1.78 -24.83 14.75
C GLY A 583 1.49 -23.93 15.95
N ALA A 584 1.71 -22.62 15.83
CA ALA A 584 1.30 -21.64 16.83
C ALA A 584 -0.24 -21.53 16.92
N CYS A 585 -0.76 -21.11 18.07
CA CYS A 585 -2.18 -20.86 18.28
C CYS A 585 -2.67 -19.73 17.36
N LEU A 586 -3.80 -19.94 16.69
CA LEU A 586 -4.39 -18.95 15.77
C LEU A 586 -4.73 -17.63 16.48
N VAL A 587 -5.17 -17.73 17.73
CA VAL A 587 -5.36 -16.59 18.63
C VAL A 587 -4.37 -16.75 19.77
N PRO A 588 -3.45 -15.78 19.98
CA PRO A 588 -2.51 -15.82 21.08
C PRO A 588 -3.25 -15.81 22.44
N PRO A 589 -3.15 -16.86 23.26
CA PRO A 589 -3.93 -16.96 24.49
C PRO A 589 -3.34 -16.10 25.60
N THR A 590 -4.20 -15.66 26.52
CA THR A 590 -3.82 -14.97 27.75
C THR A 590 -3.62 -15.98 28.87
N VAL A 591 -2.40 -16.02 29.40
CA VAL A 591 -2.04 -16.86 30.55
C VAL A 591 -2.00 -16.02 31.80
N ARG A 592 -2.61 -16.52 32.88
CA ARG A 592 -2.54 -15.98 34.23
C ARG A 592 -1.74 -16.89 35.13
N LEU A 593 -0.59 -16.42 35.61
CA LEU A 593 0.22 -17.07 36.62
C LEU A 593 -0.24 -16.60 38.00
N ALA A 594 -0.73 -17.53 38.83
CA ALA A 594 -1.23 -17.21 40.17
C ALA A 594 -0.41 -17.92 41.25
N SER A 595 -0.05 -17.17 42.29
CA SER A 595 0.50 -17.75 43.52
C SER A 595 -0.48 -18.74 44.15
N PRO A 596 0.00 -19.75 44.92
CA PRO A 596 -0.86 -20.70 45.60
C PRO A 596 -1.85 -20.06 46.58
N ASP A 597 -1.49 -18.93 47.18
CA ASP A 597 -2.27 -18.20 48.17
C ASP A 597 -3.07 -17.02 47.57
N GLY A 598 -2.97 -16.79 46.26
CA GLY A 598 -3.68 -15.72 45.55
C GLY A 598 -3.03 -14.34 45.68
N THR A 599 -1.89 -14.22 46.35
CA THR A 599 -1.07 -13.00 46.39
C THR A 599 -0.75 -12.51 44.96
N PRO A 600 -0.97 -11.22 44.63
CA PRO A 600 -0.55 -10.65 43.35
C PRO A 600 0.97 -10.76 43.14
N MET A 601 1.39 -11.20 41.95
CA MET A 601 2.80 -11.40 41.60
C MET A 601 3.05 -11.04 40.14
N VAL A 602 4.28 -10.62 39.86
CA VAL A 602 4.77 -10.39 38.50
C VAL A 602 5.80 -11.45 38.17
N PHE A 603 5.68 -12.04 36.98
CA PHE A 603 6.58 -13.08 36.49
C PHE A 603 7.23 -12.64 35.17
N ALA A 604 8.53 -12.89 35.03
CA ALA A 604 9.16 -12.97 33.72
C ALA A 604 8.74 -14.28 33.05
N VAL A 605 8.35 -14.20 31.78
CA VAL A 605 7.82 -15.33 31.01
C VAL A 605 8.61 -15.48 29.72
N VAL A 606 9.00 -16.73 29.45
CA VAL A 606 9.67 -17.14 28.22
C VAL A 606 8.93 -18.34 27.64
N LEU A 607 8.75 -18.33 26.33
CA LEU A 607 8.20 -19.45 25.58
C LEU A 607 9.35 -20.24 24.96
N ARG A 608 9.36 -21.56 25.17
CA ARG A 608 10.25 -22.50 24.50
C ARG A 608 9.40 -23.37 23.58
N ARG A 609 9.61 -23.23 22.27
CA ARG A 609 8.96 -24.06 21.25
C ARG A 609 9.47 -25.48 21.30
N ALA A 610 8.66 -26.46 20.90
CA ALA A 610 9.07 -27.86 20.78
C ALA A 610 10.29 -28.05 19.86
N GLY A 611 10.45 -27.19 18.84
CA GLY A 611 11.62 -27.15 17.94
C GLY A 611 12.88 -26.51 18.55
N GLY A 612 12.86 -26.09 19.81
CA GLY A 612 14.00 -25.51 20.52
C GLY A 612 14.13 -23.99 20.45
N GLN A 613 13.35 -23.31 19.61
CA GLN A 613 13.30 -21.84 19.56
C GLN A 613 12.84 -21.26 20.89
N VAL A 614 13.51 -20.20 21.34
CA VAL A 614 13.22 -19.52 22.60
C VAL A 614 12.76 -18.09 22.30
N ILE A 615 11.55 -17.74 22.71
CA ILE A 615 10.90 -16.46 22.44
C ILE A 615 10.62 -15.78 23.79
N ALA A 616 11.22 -14.61 24.01
CA ALA A 616 11.01 -13.87 25.25
C ALA A 616 9.64 -13.18 25.20
N GLN A 617 8.78 -13.40 26.21
CA GLN A 617 7.46 -12.78 26.25
C GLN A 617 7.46 -11.47 27.06
N GLY A 618 8.37 -11.37 28.03
CA GLY A 618 8.51 -10.20 28.90
C GLY A 618 7.89 -10.46 30.28
N LEU A 619 7.21 -9.46 30.84
CA LEU A 619 6.64 -9.52 32.19
C LEU A 619 5.11 -9.67 32.15
N THR A 620 4.56 -10.40 33.11
CA THR A 620 3.12 -10.36 33.37
C THR A 620 2.70 -9.02 33.95
N ASP A 621 1.43 -8.68 33.84
CA ASP A 621 0.86 -7.61 34.65
C ASP A 621 0.85 -7.99 36.16
N LYS A 622 0.46 -7.04 37.00
CA LYS A 622 0.37 -7.22 38.47
C LYS A 622 -0.55 -8.36 38.92
N TRP A 623 -1.44 -8.84 38.05
CA TRP A 623 -2.36 -9.95 38.31
C TRP A 623 -1.84 -11.29 37.78
N GLY A 624 -0.59 -11.30 37.28
CA GLY A 624 0.05 -12.46 36.69
C GLY A 624 -0.37 -12.73 35.25
N ARG A 625 -1.02 -11.78 34.54
CA ARG A 625 -1.54 -12.01 33.19
C ARG A 625 -0.54 -11.58 32.11
N ILE A 626 -0.39 -12.38 31.06
CA ILE A 626 0.37 -12.03 29.85
C ILE A 626 -0.25 -12.73 28.63
N GLN A 627 -0.30 -12.04 27.49
CA GLN A 627 -0.61 -12.67 26.21
C GLN A 627 0.65 -13.34 25.65
N VAL A 628 0.57 -14.63 25.34
CA VAL A 628 1.70 -15.41 24.84
C VAL A 628 1.68 -15.44 23.31
N LEU A 629 2.66 -14.79 22.68
CA LEU A 629 2.80 -14.69 21.23
C LEU A 629 3.65 -15.85 20.68
N GLY A 630 3.18 -16.46 19.58
CA GLY A 630 3.89 -17.55 18.90
C GLY A 630 3.87 -18.90 19.61
N GLY A 631 3.10 -19.09 20.68
CA GLY A 631 3.00 -20.38 21.36
C GLY A 631 1.95 -21.28 20.72
N GLY A 632 2.22 -22.58 20.65
CA GLY A 632 1.33 -23.63 20.18
C GLY A 632 1.12 -24.74 21.22
N GLU A 633 0.24 -25.69 20.91
CA GLU A 633 -0.01 -26.88 21.72
C GLU A 633 1.29 -27.68 21.94
N GLY A 634 1.63 -27.94 23.21
CA GLY A 634 2.80 -28.76 23.56
C GLY A 634 4.12 -27.99 23.69
N ASP A 635 4.15 -26.70 23.36
CA ASP A 635 5.27 -25.83 23.73
C ASP A 635 5.37 -25.66 25.26
N GLN A 636 6.47 -25.08 25.75
CA GLN A 636 6.71 -24.92 27.18
C GLN A 636 6.79 -23.45 27.56
N LEU A 637 5.96 -23.04 28.51
CA LEU A 637 6.12 -21.76 29.21
C LEU A 637 7.06 -21.96 30.40
N ILE A 638 8.04 -21.09 30.50
CA ILE A 638 9.00 -21.02 31.61
C ILE A 638 8.81 -19.67 32.27
N PHE A 639 8.60 -19.66 33.58
CA PHE A 639 8.30 -18.45 34.31
C PHE A 639 9.07 -18.34 35.62
N ARG A 640 9.36 -17.10 36.00
CA ARG A 640 10.08 -16.77 37.22
C ARG A 640 9.53 -15.50 37.85
N GLN A 641 9.30 -15.54 39.15
CA GLN A 641 8.86 -14.41 39.95
C GLN A 641 9.88 -13.29 39.89
N SER A 642 9.42 -12.15 39.37
CA SER A 642 10.11 -10.87 39.40
C SER A 642 9.72 -10.08 40.66
N TRP A 643 8.41 -10.05 40.98
CA TRP A 643 7.85 -9.33 42.14
C TRP A 643 6.74 -10.11 42.87
N PRO A 644 6.58 -9.96 44.20
CA PRO A 644 7.50 -9.27 45.11
C PRO A 644 8.87 -9.95 45.10
N PRO A 645 9.97 -9.26 45.38
CA PRO A 645 11.25 -9.93 45.47
C PRO A 645 11.20 -10.90 46.67
N SER A 646 11.82 -12.07 46.54
CA SER A 646 11.89 -13.10 47.60
C SER A 646 13.23 -13.84 47.55
N SER A 647 13.71 -14.33 48.70
CA SER A 647 14.92 -15.15 48.80
C SER A 647 14.72 -16.53 48.19
N THR A 648 13.47 -16.97 48.10
CA THR A 648 13.02 -18.18 47.40
C THR A 648 12.01 -17.75 46.36
N ARG A 649 12.50 -17.29 45.20
CA ARG A 649 11.63 -16.89 44.08
C ARG A 649 10.88 -18.10 43.54
N ILE A 650 9.59 -17.94 43.29
CA ILE A 650 8.78 -18.91 42.57
C ILE A 650 9.28 -18.97 41.13
N SER A 651 9.62 -20.16 40.66
CA SER A 651 9.87 -20.42 39.24
C SER A 651 9.30 -21.77 38.87
N GLY A 652 8.97 -21.94 37.61
CA GLY A 652 8.39 -23.17 37.14
C GLY A 652 8.26 -23.22 35.63
N SER A 653 7.68 -24.31 35.17
CA SER A 653 7.32 -24.47 33.78
C SER A 653 5.95 -25.12 33.66
N ALA A 654 5.27 -24.84 32.56
CA ALA A 654 3.98 -25.44 32.23
C ALA A 654 3.89 -25.69 30.73
N LEU A 655 3.20 -26.76 30.33
CA LEU A 655 2.86 -26.97 28.93
C LEU A 655 1.89 -25.89 28.45
N MET A 656 2.09 -25.42 27.23
CA MET A 656 1.27 -24.47 26.52
C MET A 656 0.06 -25.18 25.90
N THR A 657 -1.11 -24.53 25.95
CA THR A 657 -2.35 -24.92 25.26
C THR A 657 -2.94 -23.69 24.59
N CYS A 658 -3.82 -23.87 23.60
CA CYS A 658 -4.48 -22.74 22.94
C CYS A 658 -5.76 -22.27 23.65
N ASP A 659 -6.02 -22.73 24.88
CA ASP A 659 -7.16 -22.30 25.68
C ASP A 659 -6.97 -20.86 26.21
N ASP A 660 -8.02 -20.04 26.15
CA ASP A 660 -7.98 -18.63 26.58
C ASP A 660 -9.24 -18.22 27.37
N PRO A 661 -9.12 -17.58 28.56
CA PRO A 661 -7.92 -17.39 29.38
C PRO A 661 -7.58 -18.62 30.21
N ARG A 662 -6.28 -18.87 30.43
CA ARG A 662 -5.80 -20.00 31.23
C ARG A 662 -5.14 -19.55 32.52
N THR A 663 -5.49 -20.17 33.65
CA THR A 663 -4.81 -19.94 34.93
C THR A 663 -3.87 -21.09 35.26
N ILE A 664 -2.62 -20.77 35.58
CA ILE A 664 -1.59 -21.71 36.03
C ILE A 664 -1.26 -21.38 37.49
N LEU A 665 -1.47 -22.35 38.37
CA LEU A 665 -1.05 -22.25 39.77
C LEU A 665 0.45 -22.50 39.85
N THR A 666 1.20 -21.49 40.31
CA THR A 666 2.66 -21.56 40.38
C THR A 666 3.08 -22.33 41.63
N GLY A 667 4.01 -23.29 41.51
CA GLY A 667 4.55 -24.06 42.64
C GLY A 667 5.94 -23.59 43.09
N THR A 668 6.45 -24.15 44.18
CA THR A 668 7.84 -23.96 44.60
C THR A 668 8.78 -24.58 43.55
N PRO A 669 9.87 -23.89 43.14
CA PRO A 669 10.79 -24.46 42.17
C PRO A 669 11.50 -25.69 42.74
N PRO A 670 11.82 -26.69 41.90
CA PRO A 670 12.52 -27.88 42.38
C PRO A 670 13.98 -27.62 42.79
N LEU A 671 14.57 -26.52 42.30
CA LEU A 671 15.92 -26.06 42.61
C LEU A 671 16.07 -24.60 42.18
N TYR A 672 16.48 -23.68 43.06
CA TYR A 672 16.77 -22.30 42.63
C TYR A 672 18.19 -22.22 42.06
N LEU A 673 18.34 -21.52 40.93
CA LEU A 673 19.61 -21.32 40.25
C LEU A 673 19.87 -19.82 40.01
N ASP A 674 21.10 -19.42 40.28
CA ASP A 674 21.69 -18.16 39.82
C ASP A 674 22.64 -18.42 38.65
N PHE A 675 22.73 -17.48 37.72
CA PHE A 675 23.46 -17.66 36.47
C PHE A 675 24.18 -16.38 36.07
N SER A 676 25.33 -16.53 35.43
CA SER A 676 25.96 -15.44 34.69
C SER A 676 26.62 -15.95 33.42
N ALA A 677 26.60 -15.12 32.38
CA ALA A 677 27.40 -15.24 31.17
C ALA A 677 28.43 -14.11 31.16
N GLU A 678 29.67 -14.48 31.46
CA GLU A 678 30.80 -13.57 31.50
C GLU A 678 31.66 -13.71 30.24
N PRO A 679 32.43 -12.68 29.86
CA PRO A 679 33.34 -12.79 28.73
C PRO A 679 34.38 -13.91 28.96
N GLY A 680 34.41 -14.89 28.06
CA GLY A 680 35.37 -15.99 28.14
C GLY A 680 36.80 -15.57 27.79
N PRO A 681 37.78 -16.49 27.83
CA PRO A 681 39.20 -16.17 27.57
C PRO A 681 39.47 -15.63 26.17
N ALA A 682 38.77 -16.16 25.16
CA ALA A 682 38.82 -15.66 23.79
C ALA A 682 37.67 -14.70 23.47
N ALA A 683 37.84 -13.85 22.46
CA ALA A 683 36.87 -12.81 22.09
C ALA A 683 35.50 -13.35 21.65
N ASN A 684 35.42 -14.60 21.17
CA ASN A 684 34.19 -15.28 20.76
C ASN A 684 33.71 -16.34 21.77
N GLN A 685 34.23 -16.30 23.00
CA GLN A 685 33.86 -17.24 24.06
C GLN A 685 33.04 -16.57 25.15
N VAL A 686 32.13 -17.35 25.72
CA VAL A 686 31.31 -16.97 26.87
C VAL A 686 31.51 -17.99 27.97
N GLU A 687 31.85 -17.54 29.16
CA GLU A 687 31.92 -18.36 30.35
C GLU A 687 30.57 -18.34 31.05
N ILE A 688 30.00 -19.53 31.27
CA ILE A 688 28.73 -19.73 31.93
C ILE A 688 29.02 -20.20 33.35
N GLU A 689 28.57 -19.44 34.34
CA GLU A 689 28.59 -19.83 35.75
C GLU A 689 27.16 -20.04 36.24
N ILE A 690 26.94 -21.13 36.99
CA ILE A 690 25.65 -21.51 37.57
C ILE A 690 25.86 -21.80 39.05
N THR A 691 25.13 -21.11 39.92
CA THR A 691 25.14 -21.38 41.36
C THR A 691 23.78 -21.87 41.83
N ALA A 692 23.74 -23.08 42.38
CA ALA A 692 22.52 -23.73 42.85
C ALA A 692 22.29 -23.48 44.34
N SER A 693 21.05 -23.23 44.75
CA SER A 693 20.67 -23.05 46.16
C SER A 693 20.69 -24.34 46.99
N GLY A 694 20.93 -25.48 46.36
CA GLY A 694 20.85 -26.80 46.97
C GLY A 694 21.55 -27.87 46.11
N ALA A 695 21.50 -29.12 46.57
CA ALA A 695 22.17 -30.23 45.88
C ALA A 695 21.58 -30.49 44.49
N VAL A 696 22.46 -30.59 43.49
CA VAL A 696 22.12 -30.95 42.11
C VAL A 696 22.48 -32.41 41.85
N GLN A 697 21.57 -33.16 41.25
CA GLN A 697 21.81 -34.54 40.83
C GLN A 697 22.58 -34.52 39.49
N GLY A 698 23.90 -34.72 39.55
CA GLY A 698 24.78 -34.66 38.37
C GLY A 698 25.16 -33.23 37.98
N LEU A 699 25.54 -33.04 36.72
CA LEU A 699 25.90 -31.73 36.16
C LEU A 699 24.69 -31.09 35.45
N PRO A 700 24.50 -29.77 35.56
CA PRO A 700 23.51 -29.06 34.74
C PRO A 700 23.80 -29.24 33.24
N ILE A 701 22.73 -29.38 32.44
CA ILE A 701 22.82 -29.39 30.97
C ILE A 701 22.59 -27.97 30.48
N VAL A 702 23.51 -27.45 29.68
CA VAL A 702 23.46 -26.07 29.19
C VAL A 702 23.62 -26.04 27.68
N THR A 703 22.73 -25.31 27.01
CA THR A 703 22.81 -25.03 25.57
C THR A 703 22.73 -23.53 25.34
N VAL A 704 23.73 -22.97 24.65
CA VAL A 704 23.81 -21.54 24.31
C VAL A 704 23.37 -21.33 22.86
N TYR A 705 22.37 -20.50 22.66
CA TYR A 705 21.86 -20.10 21.35
C TYR A 705 22.32 -18.68 21.06
N GLN A 706 23.35 -18.54 20.22
CA GLN A 706 23.85 -17.24 19.75
C GLN A 706 22.85 -16.65 18.76
N THR A 707 22.57 -15.35 18.88
CA THR A 707 21.71 -14.63 17.93
C THR A 707 22.28 -14.76 16.52
N GLY A 708 21.45 -15.25 15.59
CA GLY A 708 21.82 -15.50 14.21
C GLY A 708 22.49 -16.84 13.92
N ALA A 709 22.73 -17.68 14.93
CA ALA A 709 23.17 -19.04 14.71
C ALA A 709 21.98 -19.98 14.47
N ALA A 710 22.13 -20.91 13.52
CA ALA A 710 21.09 -21.89 13.18
C ALA A 710 20.89 -22.98 14.26
N ALA A 711 21.87 -23.19 15.13
CA ALA A 711 21.85 -24.21 16.16
C ALA A 711 22.49 -23.72 17.46
N GLY A 712 22.07 -24.31 18.57
CA GLY A 712 22.66 -24.08 19.88
C GLY A 712 23.96 -24.84 20.07
N VAL A 713 24.86 -24.29 20.90
CA VAL A 713 26.13 -24.89 21.32
C VAL A 713 25.93 -25.50 22.70
N GLU A 714 26.07 -26.82 22.81
CA GLU A 714 26.09 -27.49 24.12
C GLU A 714 27.37 -27.14 24.88
N VAL A 715 27.22 -26.80 26.15
CA VAL A 715 28.32 -26.42 27.04
C VAL A 715 28.64 -27.56 27.97
N SER A 716 29.90 -28.01 27.95
CA SER A 716 30.40 -29.00 28.90
C SER A 716 30.59 -28.35 30.26
N MET A 717 29.67 -28.62 31.19
CA MET A 717 29.73 -28.09 32.56
C MET A 717 30.65 -28.92 33.44
N GLY A 718 31.42 -28.27 34.31
CA GLY A 718 32.20 -28.88 35.39
C GLY A 718 31.72 -28.42 36.77
N ALA A 719 32.08 -29.16 37.82
CA ALA A 719 31.91 -28.67 39.19
C ALA A 719 32.87 -27.48 39.42
N GLY A 720 32.31 -26.35 39.84
CA GLY A 720 33.04 -25.13 40.17
C GLY A 720 33.73 -25.21 41.54
N GLY A 721 34.33 -24.10 41.97
CA GLY A 721 35.07 -24.02 43.23
C GLY A 721 34.21 -24.18 44.49
N PRO A 722 33.19 -23.33 44.71
CA PRO A 722 32.24 -23.48 45.81
C PRO A 722 31.28 -24.66 45.62
N SER A 723 30.83 -25.27 46.72
CA SER A 723 29.81 -26.32 46.69
C SER A 723 28.51 -25.79 46.08
N GLY A 724 28.06 -26.40 44.99
CA GLY A 724 26.83 -26.01 44.27
C GLY A 724 27.05 -25.03 43.12
N THR A 725 28.29 -24.63 42.83
CA THR A 725 28.65 -23.85 41.65
C THR A 725 29.10 -24.76 40.51
N PHE A 726 28.77 -24.41 39.27
CA PHE A 726 29.16 -25.12 38.05
C PHE A 726 29.61 -24.12 37.00
N THR A 727 30.70 -24.42 36.29
CA THR A 727 31.23 -23.53 35.24
C THR A 727 31.44 -24.29 33.93
N GLY A 728 31.34 -23.58 32.82
CA GLY A 728 31.63 -24.10 31.49
C GLY A 728 31.84 -22.98 30.49
N THR A 729 32.49 -23.26 29.36
CA THR A 729 32.77 -22.26 28.33
C THR A 729 32.12 -22.64 27.01
N ALA A 730 31.34 -21.73 26.44
CA ALA A 730 30.80 -21.85 25.09
C ALA A 730 31.73 -21.15 24.09
N SER A 731 32.09 -21.81 22.99
CA SER A 731 32.78 -21.19 21.86
C SER A 731 31.76 -20.88 20.77
N LEU A 732 31.58 -19.59 20.48
CA LEU A 732 30.55 -19.09 19.56
C LEU A 732 31.17 -18.64 18.23
N SER A 733 30.33 -18.34 17.25
CA SER A 733 30.79 -17.83 15.94
C SER A 733 31.37 -16.43 16.11
N ALA A 734 32.60 -16.22 15.62
CA ALA A 734 33.23 -14.90 15.60
C ALA A 734 32.64 -13.95 14.54
N ALA A 735 31.85 -14.48 13.59
CA ALA A 735 31.18 -13.69 12.55
C ALA A 735 29.80 -13.17 12.96
N LEU A 736 29.35 -13.54 14.16
CA LEU A 736 28.06 -13.14 14.71
C LEU A 736 28.27 -12.34 16.00
N PRO A 737 27.34 -11.44 16.35
CA PRO A 737 27.35 -10.75 17.64
C PRO A 737 27.44 -11.72 18.82
N LEU A 738 28.15 -11.33 19.88
CA LEU A 738 28.27 -12.13 21.10
C LEU A 738 27.08 -11.89 22.04
N GLU A 739 25.88 -12.06 21.51
CA GLU A 739 24.61 -11.98 22.25
C GLU A 739 23.77 -13.23 21.98
N GLY A 740 22.85 -13.55 22.90
CA GLY A 740 22.01 -14.73 22.75
C GLY A 740 21.28 -15.14 24.04
N LYS A 741 20.81 -16.38 24.03
CA LYS A 741 20.07 -16.99 25.15
C LYS A 741 20.72 -18.31 25.55
N ALA A 742 20.77 -18.60 26.85
CA ALA A 742 21.24 -19.87 27.37
C ALA A 742 20.06 -20.63 28.01
N VAL A 743 19.86 -21.88 27.60
CA VAL A 743 18.87 -22.80 28.18
C VAL A 743 19.60 -23.75 29.11
N VAL A 744 19.20 -23.76 30.37
CA VAL A 744 19.76 -24.64 31.40
C VAL A 744 18.71 -25.62 31.87
N SER A 745 19.07 -26.89 32.03
CA SER A 745 18.27 -27.89 32.73
C SER A 745 19.06 -28.46 33.90
N ALA A 746 18.49 -28.42 35.09
CA ALA A 746 19.10 -29.01 36.29
C ALA A 746 18.08 -29.81 37.09
N THR A 747 18.56 -30.86 37.76
CA THR A 747 17.72 -31.78 38.54
C THR A 747 18.04 -31.63 40.03
N GLY A 748 17.08 -31.13 40.79
CA GLY A 748 17.12 -31.10 42.26
C GLY A 748 16.38 -32.30 42.86
N ALA A 749 16.30 -32.35 44.20
CA ALA A 749 15.58 -33.42 44.90
C ALA A 749 14.08 -33.50 44.57
N ALA A 750 13.47 -32.37 44.19
CA ALA A 750 12.05 -32.27 43.84
C ALA A 750 11.77 -32.44 42.33
N GLY A 751 12.79 -32.62 41.49
CA GLY A 751 12.66 -32.85 40.05
C GLY A 751 13.55 -31.96 39.17
N THR A 752 13.32 -32.03 37.86
CA THR A 752 14.04 -31.25 36.84
C THR A 752 13.23 -30.02 36.43
N ALA A 753 13.90 -28.87 36.31
CA ALA A 753 13.29 -27.65 35.76
C ALA A 753 14.22 -26.97 34.73
N PRO A 754 13.66 -26.45 33.63
CA PRO A 754 14.41 -25.62 32.70
C PRO A 754 14.45 -24.15 33.16
N TYR A 755 15.56 -23.50 32.88
CA TYR A 755 15.83 -22.09 33.12
C TYR A 755 16.36 -21.45 31.85
N ILE A 756 16.05 -20.17 31.65
CA ILE A 756 16.52 -19.42 30.49
C ILE A 756 17.03 -18.07 30.97
N PHE A 757 18.19 -17.68 30.47
CA PHE A 757 18.71 -16.33 30.65
C PHE A 757 19.32 -15.79 29.35
N SER A 758 19.42 -14.47 29.28
CA SER A 758 19.91 -13.75 28.12
C SER A 758 21.25 -13.10 28.44
N PHE A 759 22.09 -12.96 27.43
CA PHE A 759 23.37 -12.27 27.55
C PHE A 759 23.65 -11.44 26.30
N ALA A 760 24.37 -10.35 26.48
CA ALA A 760 24.93 -9.53 25.41
C ALA A 760 26.30 -9.05 25.87
N ILE A 761 27.33 -9.33 25.08
CA ILE A 761 28.71 -8.99 25.39
C ILE A 761 29.24 -8.15 24.23
N GLU A 762 29.74 -6.96 24.54
CA GLU A 762 30.34 -6.06 23.55
C GLU A 762 31.80 -5.78 23.87
N THR A 763 32.60 -5.58 22.83
CA THR A 763 34.02 -5.24 22.96
C THR A 763 34.19 -3.74 22.80
N ILE A 764 34.88 -3.11 23.75
CA ILE A 764 35.13 -1.67 23.76
C ILE A 764 36.28 -1.32 22.81
N ALA A 765 36.03 -0.39 21.88
CA ALA A 765 37.05 0.15 21.00
C ALA A 765 38.03 1.06 21.78
N ALA A 766 39.30 1.06 21.37
CA ALA A 766 40.33 1.82 22.07
C ALA A 766 40.18 3.33 21.79
N GLY A 767 40.05 4.13 22.86
CA GLY A 767 40.04 5.60 22.77
C GLY A 767 38.74 6.22 22.26
N GLU A 768 37.68 5.42 22.12
CA GLU A 768 36.36 5.87 21.69
C GLU A 768 35.36 5.72 22.85
N SER A 769 34.30 6.54 22.84
CA SER A 769 33.15 6.31 23.71
C SER A 769 32.31 5.15 23.18
N ALA A 770 31.58 4.47 24.07
CA ALA A 770 30.72 3.34 23.71
C ALA A 770 29.37 3.43 24.43
N THR A 771 28.29 3.02 23.76
CA THR A 771 26.97 2.85 24.35
C THR A 771 26.55 1.38 24.20
N LEU A 772 26.28 0.72 25.31
CA LEU A 772 25.97 -0.69 25.38
C LEU A 772 24.58 -0.89 25.95
N TRP A 773 23.94 -2.00 25.58
CA TRP A 773 22.57 -2.27 26.01
C TRP A 773 22.40 -3.70 26.54
N SER A 774 21.54 -3.87 27.54
CA SER A 774 21.02 -5.19 27.88
C SER A 774 20.24 -5.80 26.71
N LEU A 775 20.20 -7.13 26.62
CA LEU A 775 19.54 -7.78 25.48
C LEU A 775 18.03 -7.47 25.41
N ASP A 776 17.40 -7.21 26.55
CA ASP A 776 15.98 -6.83 26.68
C ASP A 776 15.70 -5.32 26.51
N GLY A 777 16.74 -4.51 26.27
CA GLY A 777 16.62 -3.09 25.96
C GLY A 777 16.25 -2.19 27.16
N GLN A 778 16.33 -2.69 28.39
CA GLN A 778 15.96 -1.92 29.58
C GLN A 778 17.13 -1.20 30.26
N ALA A 779 18.37 -1.60 30.00
CA ALA A 779 19.55 -0.97 30.57
C ALA A 779 20.52 -0.52 29.49
N GLU A 780 20.91 0.75 29.54
CA GLU A 780 21.90 1.40 28.69
C GLU A 780 23.10 1.82 29.54
N LEU A 781 24.32 1.49 29.10
CA LEU A 781 25.55 1.98 29.70
C LEU A 781 26.32 2.81 28.67
N TYR A 782 26.48 4.10 28.93
CA TYR A 782 27.40 4.96 28.20
C TYR A 782 28.75 5.03 28.91
N LEU A 783 29.80 4.69 28.19
CA LEU A 783 31.19 4.75 28.60
C LEU A 783 31.88 5.88 27.81
N PRO A 784 32.24 6.99 28.46
CA PRO A 784 33.17 7.95 27.88
C PRO A 784 34.47 7.30 27.40
N ALA A 785 35.13 7.94 26.43
CA ALA A 785 36.41 7.47 25.93
C ALA A 785 37.42 7.27 27.08
N GLY A 786 38.03 6.09 27.13
CA GLY A 786 39.02 5.73 28.15
C GLY A 786 38.46 5.29 29.51
N SER A 787 37.14 5.15 29.69
CA SER A 787 36.56 4.57 30.92
C SER A 787 37.06 3.14 31.19
N LEU A 788 37.30 2.37 30.12
CA LEU A 788 37.87 1.03 30.13
C LEU A 788 38.99 0.91 29.08
N PRO A 789 39.97 -0.01 29.25
CA PRO A 789 40.99 -0.24 28.25
C PRO A 789 40.39 -0.81 26.96
N GLY A 790 40.98 -0.44 25.81
CA GLY A 790 40.58 -1.00 24.52
C GLY A 790 40.68 -2.53 24.49
N GLY A 791 39.66 -3.20 23.96
CA GLY A 791 39.53 -4.66 23.96
C GLY A 791 38.88 -5.24 25.22
N ALA A 792 38.55 -4.41 26.22
CA ALA A 792 37.69 -4.83 27.33
C ALA A 792 36.35 -5.32 26.78
N ARG A 793 35.84 -6.42 27.34
CA ARG A 793 34.53 -6.97 27.01
C ARG A 793 33.59 -6.70 28.16
N VAL A 794 32.47 -6.05 27.88
CA VAL A 794 31.47 -5.64 28.87
C VAL A 794 30.17 -6.38 28.61
N THR A 795 29.52 -6.81 29.67
CA THR A 795 28.21 -7.48 29.62
C THR A 795 27.22 -6.79 30.53
N ILE A 796 25.97 -6.70 30.09
CA ILE A 796 24.83 -6.25 30.88
C ILE A 796 23.79 -7.38 30.85
N GLN A 797 23.55 -7.99 31.99
CA GLN A 797 22.67 -9.17 32.08
C GLN A 797 21.75 -9.09 33.30
N PRO A 798 20.56 -9.72 33.26
CA PRO A 798 19.71 -9.84 34.43
C PRO A 798 20.45 -10.54 35.58
N ALA A 799 20.38 -9.98 36.78
CA ALA A 799 21.05 -10.52 37.97
C ALA A 799 20.05 -11.17 38.93
N ASN A 800 20.52 -12.09 39.77
CA ASN A 800 19.69 -12.65 40.83
C ASN A 800 20.25 -12.33 42.21
N VAL A 801 19.87 -11.16 42.70
CA VAL A 801 20.26 -10.73 44.04
C VAL A 801 19.23 -11.21 45.05
N ALA A 802 19.70 -11.83 46.14
CA ALA A 802 18.87 -12.26 47.26
C ALA A 802 18.16 -11.05 47.92
N THR A 803 16.97 -11.27 48.46
CA THR A 803 16.22 -10.21 49.13
C THR A 803 16.77 -9.81 50.49
N LEU A 804 16.94 -8.50 50.62
CA LEU A 804 16.42 -7.64 51.69
C LEU A 804 16.59 -8.16 53.13
N ALA A 805 17.53 -7.57 53.85
CA ALA A 805 17.21 -7.19 55.23
C ALA A 805 16.09 -6.14 55.17
N ALA A 806 15.05 -6.31 55.99
CA ALA A 806 13.80 -5.53 56.01
C ALA A 806 13.94 -3.99 56.22
N GLY A 807 15.17 -3.46 56.25
CA GLY A 807 15.47 -2.02 56.35
C GLY A 807 16.33 -1.44 55.22
N SER A 808 16.70 -2.22 54.19
CA SER A 808 17.57 -1.74 53.10
C SER A 808 16.84 -1.02 51.95
N LEU A 809 15.51 -1.01 51.96
CA LEU A 809 14.67 -0.25 51.04
C LEU A 809 13.59 0.47 51.86
N ALA A 810 13.87 1.71 52.25
CA ALA A 810 12.90 2.57 52.91
C ALA A 810 12.34 3.56 51.89
N ALA A 811 11.01 3.61 51.75
CA ALA A 811 10.37 4.68 51.02
C ALA A 811 10.72 6.04 51.67
N GLN A 812 10.94 7.06 50.85
CA GLN A 812 11.31 8.39 51.31
C GLN A 812 10.09 9.11 51.85
N ALA A 813 8.91 8.86 51.30
CA ALA A 813 7.65 9.37 51.82
C ALA A 813 6.99 8.41 52.83
N VAL A 814 6.35 8.98 53.85
CA VAL A 814 5.56 8.22 54.82
C VAL A 814 4.24 7.80 54.18
N GLY A 815 3.95 6.49 54.18
CA GLY A 815 2.72 5.93 53.64
C GLY A 815 2.80 5.46 52.17
N THR A 816 3.99 5.47 51.58
CA THR A 816 4.30 4.87 50.29
C THR A 816 5.10 3.57 50.48
N GLU A 817 5.17 2.75 49.43
CA GLU A 817 6.00 1.52 49.36
C GLU A 817 6.93 1.61 48.15
N LEU A 818 8.17 1.12 48.28
CA LEU A 818 9.08 1.01 47.14
C LEU A 818 8.74 -0.23 46.31
N VAL A 819 8.48 -0.02 45.02
CA VAL A 819 8.22 -1.06 44.02
C VAL A 819 9.35 -1.09 42.99
N PRO A 820 9.84 -2.27 42.58
CA PRO A 820 10.83 -2.37 41.52
C PRO A 820 10.18 -2.04 40.18
N LEU A 821 10.88 -1.28 39.35
CA LEU A 821 10.47 -0.94 37.99
C LEU A 821 11.25 -1.74 36.94
N VAL A 822 12.58 -1.83 37.12
CA VAL A 822 13.51 -2.35 36.10
C VAL A 822 14.66 -3.11 36.78
N GLY A 823 15.09 -4.21 36.18
CA GLY A 823 16.19 -5.04 36.68
C GLY A 823 15.81 -5.98 37.83
N PRO A 824 16.78 -6.45 38.64
CA PRO A 824 18.17 -5.99 38.68
C PRO A 824 19.03 -6.46 37.48
N PHE A 825 20.01 -5.64 37.11
CA PHE A 825 21.02 -5.92 36.09
C PHE A 825 22.42 -5.97 36.71
N ARG A 826 23.21 -6.97 36.34
CA ARG A 826 24.64 -7.05 36.63
C ARG A 826 25.41 -6.53 35.41
N VAL A 827 26.30 -5.59 35.67
CA VAL A 827 27.24 -5.03 34.70
C VAL A 827 28.64 -5.44 35.13
N THR A 828 29.38 -6.10 34.23
CA THR A 828 30.74 -6.59 34.49
C THR A 828 31.64 -6.35 33.28
N SER A 829 32.95 -6.30 33.53
CA SER A 829 33.96 -6.17 32.50
C SER A 829 35.07 -7.21 32.65
N SER A 830 35.59 -7.70 31.52
CA SER A 830 36.76 -8.58 31.49
C SER A 830 38.05 -7.94 32.02
N SER A 831 38.08 -6.61 32.19
CA SER A 831 39.23 -5.87 32.75
C SER A 831 39.05 -5.49 34.22
N GLY A 832 38.02 -6.01 34.89
CA GLY A 832 37.63 -5.64 36.25
C GLY A 832 36.58 -4.52 36.30
N ASP A 833 35.98 -4.33 37.47
CA ASP A 833 34.79 -3.48 37.64
C ASP A 833 35.11 -2.00 37.89
N ALA A 834 36.35 -1.64 38.20
CA ALA A 834 36.74 -0.25 38.42
C ALA A 834 36.85 0.51 37.10
N LEU A 835 36.25 1.71 37.03
CA LEU A 835 36.32 2.56 35.86
C LEU A 835 37.40 3.64 36.03
N SER A 836 38.12 3.95 34.95
CA SER A 836 39.12 5.03 34.95
C SER A 836 38.49 6.42 34.83
N ASN A 837 37.38 6.50 34.10
CA ASN A 837 36.48 7.64 34.01
C ASN A 837 35.07 7.15 34.35
N GLU A 838 34.28 7.99 35.01
CA GLU A 838 32.90 7.65 35.32
C GLU A 838 32.09 7.30 34.05
N ALA A 839 30.99 6.56 34.24
CA ALA A 839 30.06 6.15 33.19
C ALA A 839 28.63 6.60 33.50
N SER A 840 27.73 6.58 32.51
CA SER A 840 26.29 6.81 32.73
C SER A 840 25.52 5.50 32.57
N LEU A 841 24.72 5.13 33.57
CA LEU A 841 23.74 4.05 33.47
C LEU A 841 22.35 4.63 33.36
N SER A 842 21.62 4.29 32.29
CA SER A 842 20.20 4.63 32.11
C SER A 842 19.35 3.36 32.20
N LEU A 843 18.28 3.38 32.99
CA LEU A 843 17.30 2.30 33.10
C LEU A 843 15.93 2.76 32.57
N PHE A 844 15.44 2.09 31.53
CA PHE A 844 14.21 2.42 30.80
C PHE A 844 13.03 1.62 31.35
N TYR A 845 11.91 2.30 31.64
CA TYR A 845 10.72 1.69 32.21
C TYR A 845 9.51 1.81 31.27
N SER A 846 8.65 0.79 31.29
CA SER A 846 7.46 0.70 30.43
C SER A 846 6.21 0.58 31.30
N ASP A 847 5.08 1.15 30.88
CA ASP A 847 3.80 0.95 31.60
C ASP A 847 3.38 -0.54 31.57
N ALA A 848 3.91 -1.31 30.60
CA ALA A 848 3.76 -2.76 30.52
C ALA A 848 4.46 -3.54 31.64
N SER A 849 5.46 -2.94 32.31
CA SER A 849 6.20 -3.56 33.42
C SER A 849 5.32 -3.76 34.67
N GLY A 850 4.04 -3.41 34.59
CA GLY A 850 3.08 -3.63 35.65
C GLY A 850 3.17 -2.56 36.72
N LEU A 851 3.31 -1.28 36.33
CA LEU A 851 3.22 -0.15 37.27
C LEU A 851 2.01 -0.38 38.19
N ALA A 852 2.28 -0.60 39.47
CA ALA A 852 1.22 -0.67 40.45
C ALA A 852 0.43 0.64 40.39
N PRO A 853 -0.92 0.63 40.42
CA PRO A 853 -1.67 1.87 40.51
C PRO A 853 -1.16 2.70 41.69
N GLY A 854 -0.84 3.96 41.42
CA GLY A 854 -0.26 4.85 42.43
C GLY A 854 1.27 4.88 42.46
N THR A 855 1.97 4.16 41.56
CA THR A 855 3.41 4.34 41.34
C THR A 855 3.68 5.74 40.79
N ASP A 856 4.62 6.45 41.42
CA ASP A 856 5.01 7.81 41.06
C ASP A 856 6.41 7.80 40.43
N PRO A 857 6.53 7.81 39.09
CA PRO A 857 7.83 7.74 38.42
C PRO A 857 8.75 8.93 38.75
N THR A 858 8.23 10.04 39.27
CA THR A 858 9.06 11.19 39.69
C THR A 858 9.98 10.82 40.86
N THR A 859 9.63 9.78 41.62
CA THR A 859 10.37 9.28 42.78
C THR A 859 11.38 8.19 42.43
N ALA A 860 11.45 7.81 41.15
CA ALA A 860 12.27 6.69 40.71
C ALA A 860 13.77 6.97 40.88
N ARG A 861 14.51 5.98 41.40
CA ARG A 861 15.96 6.06 41.61
C ARG A 861 16.66 4.75 41.28
N ILE A 862 17.88 4.85 40.78
CA ILE A 862 18.76 3.70 40.59
C ILE A 862 19.39 3.34 41.95
N TYR A 863 19.37 2.06 42.29
CA TYR A 863 20.00 1.52 43.49
C TYR A 863 21.15 0.59 43.10
N ARG A 864 22.26 0.67 43.85
CA ARG A 864 23.41 -0.25 43.76
C ARG A 864 23.33 -1.30 44.86
N TRP A 865 23.61 -2.56 44.52
CA TRP A 865 23.78 -3.63 45.50
C TRP A 865 25.21 -3.64 46.05
N THR A 866 25.38 -3.63 47.38
CA THR A 866 26.70 -3.63 48.04
C THR A 866 27.00 -4.93 48.79
N GLY A 867 26.41 -6.06 48.38
CA GLY A 867 26.65 -7.37 49.02
C GLY A 867 25.76 -7.69 50.23
N GLY A 868 24.78 -6.85 50.55
CA GLY A 868 23.83 -7.09 51.63
C GLY A 868 22.71 -6.07 51.76
N GLN A 869 22.84 -4.93 51.08
CA GLN A 869 21.86 -3.85 51.05
C GLN A 869 21.84 -3.17 49.69
N TRP A 870 20.68 -2.61 49.34
CA TRP A 870 20.50 -1.72 48.21
C TRP A 870 20.73 -0.28 48.68
N VAL A 871 21.59 0.46 47.99
CA VAL A 871 21.90 1.85 48.31
C VAL A 871 21.48 2.74 47.14
N PRO A 872 20.66 3.79 47.35
CA PRO A 872 20.25 4.68 46.27
C PRO A 872 21.44 5.48 45.75
N LEU A 873 21.49 5.67 44.45
CA LEU A 873 22.38 6.62 43.79
C LEU A 873 21.67 7.97 43.63
N GLU A 874 22.46 9.01 43.36
CA GLU A 874 21.90 10.23 42.77
C GLU A 874 21.41 9.89 41.36
N SER A 875 20.17 10.27 41.06
CA SER A 875 19.51 9.88 39.81
C SER A 875 18.74 11.04 39.22
N ALA A 876 18.75 11.14 37.89
CA ALA A 876 17.95 12.08 37.12
C ALA A 876 16.83 11.30 36.41
N VAL A 877 15.59 11.79 36.54
CA VAL A 877 14.40 11.17 35.93
C VAL A 877 13.99 11.97 34.70
N ASP A 878 13.85 11.28 33.57
CA ASP A 878 13.26 11.82 32.34
C ASP A 878 11.94 11.07 32.07
N GLN A 879 10.82 11.77 32.25
CA GLN A 879 9.48 11.17 32.14
C GLN A 879 8.96 11.14 30.71
N ASP A 880 9.42 12.04 29.87
CA ASP A 880 8.98 12.16 28.48
C ASP A 880 9.59 11.02 27.66
N HIS A 881 10.85 10.68 27.96
CA HIS A 881 11.61 9.60 27.33
C HIS A 881 11.67 8.32 28.16
N ARG A 882 11.06 8.31 29.36
CA ARG A 882 10.83 7.12 30.22
C ARG A 882 12.10 6.39 30.66
N TYR A 883 13.12 7.13 31.08
CA TYR A 883 14.31 6.56 31.69
C TYR A 883 14.74 7.30 32.95
N VAL A 884 15.53 6.61 33.77
CA VAL A 884 16.24 7.19 34.90
C VAL A 884 17.71 6.95 34.70
N SER A 885 18.55 7.97 34.89
CA SER A 885 20.00 7.87 34.71
C SER A 885 20.76 8.14 36.01
N ALA A 886 21.93 7.52 36.17
CA ALA A 886 22.86 7.75 37.27
C ALA A 886 24.30 7.58 36.81
N THR A 887 25.21 8.37 37.38
CA THR A 887 26.65 8.25 37.12
C THR A 887 27.26 7.12 37.95
N LEU A 888 28.15 6.34 37.34
CA LEU A 888 28.82 5.19 37.94
C LEU A 888 30.34 5.41 38.00
N SER A 889 30.94 5.19 39.16
CA SER A 889 32.41 5.12 39.32
C SER A 889 32.95 3.69 39.24
N ASP A 890 32.07 2.69 39.43
CA ASP A 890 32.39 1.27 39.26
C ASP A 890 31.22 0.54 38.58
N LEU A 891 31.52 -0.59 37.95
CA LEU A 891 30.52 -1.57 37.54
C LEU A 891 30.00 -2.35 38.75
N GLY A 892 28.92 -3.11 38.56
CA GLY A 892 28.24 -3.81 39.65
C GLY A 892 26.79 -4.17 39.33
N THR A 893 25.98 -4.35 40.37
CA THR A 893 24.57 -4.75 40.20
C THR A 893 23.63 -3.60 40.57
N TYR A 894 22.72 -3.28 39.65
CA TYR A 894 21.86 -2.09 39.70
C TYR A 894 20.40 -2.44 39.47
N ALA A 895 19.48 -1.68 40.06
CA ALA A 895 18.04 -1.83 39.84
C ALA A 895 17.32 -0.48 39.94
N LEU A 896 16.23 -0.31 39.21
CA LEU A 896 15.36 0.87 39.31
C LEU A 896 14.20 0.58 40.25
N TRP A 897 13.97 1.47 41.20
CA TRP A 897 12.83 1.40 42.12
C TRP A 897 12.12 2.73 42.19
N SER A 898 10.82 2.71 42.42
CA SER A 898 9.96 3.89 42.53
C SER A 898 9.01 3.73 43.70
N GLU A 899 8.55 4.84 44.26
CA GLU A 899 7.52 4.81 45.29
C GLU A 899 6.14 4.60 44.69
N ALA A 900 5.29 3.87 45.40
CA ALA A 900 3.89 3.68 45.09
C ALA A 900 3.02 4.03 46.30
N SER A 901 1.94 4.77 46.06
CA SER A 901 0.94 5.10 47.07
C SER A 901 -0.29 4.21 46.94
N TRP A 902 -0.60 3.46 48.00
CA TRP A 902 -1.79 2.62 48.04
C TRP A 902 -2.95 3.40 48.65
N ARG A 903 -3.75 4.09 47.82
CA ARG A 903 -5.06 4.58 48.29
C ARG A 903 -6.02 3.39 48.39
N THR A 904 -6.31 2.95 49.60
CA THR A 904 -7.37 1.96 49.85
C THR A 904 -8.73 2.61 49.52
N TYR A 905 -9.24 2.40 48.31
CA TYR A 905 -10.65 2.66 48.04
C TYR A 905 -11.46 1.57 48.74
N VAL A 906 -12.01 1.89 49.91
CA VAL A 906 -13.08 1.08 50.51
C VAL A 906 -14.35 1.43 49.74
N PRO A 907 -14.92 0.54 48.90
CA PRO A 907 -16.21 0.83 48.31
C PRO A 907 -17.21 0.94 49.46
N LEU A 908 -17.82 2.12 49.61
CA LEU A 908 -18.98 2.29 50.46
C LEU A 908 -20.09 1.40 49.89
N LEU A 909 -20.30 0.22 50.48
CA LEU A 909 -21.55 -0.49 50.34
C LEU A 909 -22.63 0.40 50.97
N ALA A 910 -23.36 1.14 50.13
CA ALA A 910 -24.60 1.77 50.54
C ALA A 910 -25.54 0.65 51.04
N LYS A 911 -25.98 0.79 52.30
CA LYS A 911 -26.98 -0.10 52.91
C LYS A 911 -28.34 0.08 52.27
#